data_AF-A0A835BKR3-F1
#
_entry.id   AF-A0A835BKR3-F1
#
_cell.length_a   1.000
_cell.length_b   1.000
_cell.length_c   1.000
_cell.angle_alpha   90.00
_cell.angle_beta   90.00
_cell.angle_gamma   90.00
#
_symmetry.space_group_name_H-M   'P 1'
#
loop_
_entity.id
_entity.type
_entity.pdbx_description
1 polymer ?
#
loop_
_entity_poly.entity_id
_entity_poly.type
_entity_poly.pdbx_seq_one_letter_code
_entity_poly.pdbx_strand_id
1 'polypeptide(L)'
;MANDRSEQSIHVLLLPYPSQGHINPILQFGKRLAARRGVRCTLAATRFVLSQSHHSPGDAIRIAAISDGCDNGGFQEAGGVDAYLARLEATGSETVDALLRSEAALGRPVHALVYDAFMPWAQRVARRHGVASVAFFTQPCAVDVAYAHAFTGTIRPPIVEEQGPVELPGLPAGLRPGDLPSFLAVPDCPAYLDMLVNQFNGLDAADQVLVNSFHELEPQTVGPTVPSAYLDNRLPDDTSYGFHLYTPLTATTKAWLDARPPRSVVYTSLGSLSAPTAMQMAELAEGLYNCGKAFLLVVRASETTKIPENFAEKAKERGLIVTWSPQLEVLAHPAVGCFVTHCGWNSTTEALSTGVPMVAMPQWSDQPMNAKYIEDVWQVGVRVQPDKEAHAALISGQTMAEPGTEQSIHVLLLLNPSQGHINPILQFGKRLAAHHGVRCTLAVTRFVLAQSGAGEHSTTAGGGTGGGVHVATVSDGCDTGGFDEAGGIVAYTARLEAAESETVGALLRSEADLGRPVRALVYDAFLPWAQRVAPWHGVASAAFFTQPCAVDVSCGHAWSRLLETPLVGDMMPPIELHGLPAGLRLCDLPTFLTDQGDDRAYLDLLVNQFRDLDTADHTVGPTVPLAYLDNRLPGDTSYGFHLYTLASFRRGQPRPTQSFLLGIKKKAELKFLKKPEN
;
A
#
# COMPACT_ATOMS: atom_id res chain seq x y z
N MET A 1 59.04 -25.42 -33.59
CA MET A 1 58.69 -25.03 -32.21
C MET A 1 57.85 -23.77 -32.29
N ALA A 2 56.52 -23.91 -32.34
CA ALA A 2 55.62 -22.76 -32.30
C ALA A 2 55.57 -22.27 -30.85
N ASN A 3 55.85 -20.98 -30.68
CA ASN A 3 55.91 -20.30 -29.40
C ASN A 3 54.47 -20.16 -28.86
N ASP A 4 54.11 -21.02 -27.91
CA ASP A 4 52.84 -20.99 -27.18
C ASP A 4 52.82 -19.75 -26.26
N ARG A 5 52.45 -18.60 -26.83
CA ARG A 5 52.00 -17.46 -26.01
C ARG A 5 50.71 -17.91 -25.37
N SER A 6 50.77 -18.32 -24.10
CA SER A 6 49.60 -18.55 -23.25
C SER A 6 48.55 -17.47 -23.52
N GLU A 7 47.41 -17.83 -24.11
CA GLU A 7 46.32 -16.87 -24.35
C GLU A 7 45.99 -16.19 -23.02
N GLN A 8 46.28 -14.89 -22.92
CA GLN A 8 46.13 -14.14 -21.69
C GLN A 8 44.64 -14.02 -21.38
N SER A 9 44.16 -14.81 -20.42
CA SER A 9 42.73 -14.85 -20.09
C SER A 9 42.34 -13.58 -19.31
N ILE A 10 41.38 -12.83 -19.85
CA ILE A 10 40.75 -11.70 -19.16
C ILE A 10 39.90 -12.29 -18.04
N HIS A 11 40.13 -11.84 -16.81
CA HIS A 11 39.38 -12.28 -15.64
C HIS A 11 38.50 -11.14 -15.11
N VAL A 12 37.19 -11.36 -15.09
CA VAL A 12 36.19 -10.42 -14.59
C VAL A 12 35.62 -10.94 -13.28
N LEU A 13 35.67 -10.11 -12.23
CA LEU A 13 35.01 -10.38 -10.95
C LEU A 13 33.65 -9.68 -10.96
N LEU A 14 32.59 -10.41 -10.63
CA LEU A 14 31.22 -9.95 -10.58
C LEU A 14 30.80 -9.85 -9.11
N LEU A 15 30.44 -8.66 -8.65
CA LEU A 15 30.08 -8.37 -7.26
C LEU A 15 28.65 -7.81 -7.19
N PRO A 16 27.63 -8.68 -7.11
CA PRO A 16 26.24 -8.25 -6.96
C PRO A 16 25.92 -7.77 -5.54
N TYR A 17 24.93 -6.88 -5.40
CA TYR A 17 24.28 -6.67 -4.11
C TYR A 17 23.66 -8.01 -3.66
N PRO A 18 23.74 -8.41 -2.37
CA PRO A 18 23.43 -9.77 -1.90
C PRO A 18 21.92 -10.06 -1.81
N SER A 19 21.19 -9.83 -2.90
CA SER A 19 19.78 -10.14 -3.09
C SER A 19 19.57 -10.78 -4.45
N GLN A 20 18.63 -11.73 -4.55
CA GLN A 20 18.38 -12.47 -5.80
C GLN A 20 18.08 -11.54 -6.99
N GLY A 21 17.39 -10.42 -6.75
CA GLY A 21 17.07 -9.42 -7.78
C GLY A 21 18.30 -8.77 -8.42
N HIS A 22 19.45 -8.82 -7.75
CA HIS A 22 20.71 -8.22 -8.19
C HIS A 22 21.71 -9.27 -8.66
N ILE A 23 21.75 -10.42 -7.98
CA ILE A 23 22.61 -11.56 -8.35
C ILE A 23 22.26 -12.08 -9.75
N ASN A 24 20.97 -12.27 -10.04
CA ASN A 24 20.52 -12.87 -11.30
C ASN A 24 20.94 -12.06 -12.54
N PRO A 25 20.68 -10.74 -12.61
CA PRO A 25 21.14 -9.91 -13.72
C PRO A 25 22.65 -9.94 -13.95
N ILE A 26 23.43 -9.77 -12.89
CA ILE A 26 24.89 -9.72 -12.97
C ILE A 26 25.46 -11.09 -13.35
N LEU A 27 24.89 -12.19 -12.83
CA LEU A 27 25.27 -13.54 -13.22
C LEU A 27 24.99 -13.79 -14.71
N GLN A 28 23.83 -13.37 -15.21
CA GLN A 28 23.45 -13.52 -16.62
C GLN A 28 24.34 -12.71 -17.56
N PHE A 29 24.67 -11.48 -17.18
CA PHE A 29 25.70 -10.71 -17.86
C PHE A 29 27.05 -11.45 -17.87
N GLY A 30 27.44 -12.02 -16.72
CA GLY A 30 28.61 -12.88 -16.58
C GLY A 30 28.63 -14.08 -17.52
N LYS A 31 27.53 -14.83 -17.64
CA LYS A 31 27.41 -15.97 -18.57
C LYS A 31 27.66 -15.56 -20.01
N ARG A 32 27.07 -14.43 -20.45
CA ARG A 32 27.28 -13.88 -21.80
C ARG A 32 28.74 -13.46 -22.04
N LEU A 33 29.40 -12.92 -21.03
CA LEU A 33 30.83 -12.59 -21.10
C LEU A 33 31.71 -13.83 -21.15
N ALA A 34 31.48 -14.81 -20.27
CA ALA A 34 32.26 -16.04 -20.19
C ALA A 34 32.14 -16.93 -21.45
N ALA A 35 31.07 -16.76 -22.23
CA ALA A 35 30.94 -17.39 -23.55
C ALA A 35 31.93 -16.84 -24.60
N ARG A 36 32.63 -15.73 -24.33
CA ARG A 36 33.65 -15.17 -25.21
C ARG A 36 34.99 -15.87 -24.94
N ARG A 37 35.65 -16.31 -26.02
CA ARG A 37 36.98 -16.95 -25.94
C ARG A 37 37.95 -16.04 -25.19
N GLY A 38 38.66 -16.61 -24.22
CA GLY A 38 39.65 -15.91 -23.41
C GLY A 38 39.07 -15.12 -22.23
N VAL A 39 37.74 -15.10 -22.02
CA VAL A 39 37.12 -14.42 -20.88
C VAL A 39 36.71 -15.43 -19.81
N ARG A 40 37.12 -15.16 -18.58
CA ARG A 40 36.73 -15.89 -17.38
C ARG A 40 35.96 -14.95 -16.47
N CYS A 41 34.85 -15.43 -15.92
CA CYS A 41 34.08 -14.70 -14.92
C CYS A 41 34.05 -15.46 -13.59
N THR A 42 34.16 -14.70 -12.49
CA THR A 42 33.95 -15.19 -11.13
C THR A 42 32.86 -14.38 -10.46
N LEU A 43 31.82 -15.02 -9.92
CA LEU A 43 30.80 -14.41 -9.08
C LEU A 43 31.26 -14.41 -7.62
N ALA A 44 31.42 -13.24 -7.02
CA ALA A 44 31.62 -13.06 -5.59
C ALA A 44 30.25 -13.02 -4.89
N ALA A 45 29.89 -14.09 -4.18
CA ALA A 45 28.64 -14.18 -3.44
C ALA A 45 28.90 -14.27 -1.94
N THR A 46 28.01 -13.71 -1.13
CA THR A 46 28.16 -13.75 0.32
C THR A 46 27.97 -15.19 0.84
N ARG A 47 28.64 -15.52 1.94
CA ARG A 47 28.58 -16.86 2.55
C ARG A 47 27.15 -17.27 2.89
N PHE A 48 26.34 -16.34 3.42
CA PHE A 48 24.94 -16.62 3.71
C PHE A 48 24.16 -16.96 2.44
N VAL A 49 24.26 -16.14 1.39
CA VAL A 49 23.61 -16.38 0.10
C VAL A 49 24.01 -17.74 -0.49
N LEU A 50 25.30 -18.10 -0.40
CA LEU A 50 25.78 -19.40 -0.84
C LEU A 50 25.20 -20.56 -0.02
N SER A 51 25.06 -20.40 1.29
CA SER A 51 24.48 -21.41 2.17
C SER A 51 23.00 -21.73 1.84
N GLN A 52 22.27 -20.74 1.30
CA GLN A 52 20.86 -20.86 0.93
C GLN A 52 20.65 -21.28 -0.54
N SER A 53 21.70 -21.23 -1.36
CA SER A 53 21.58 -21.44 -2.80
C SER A 53 21.72 -22.91 -3.21
N HIS A 54 20.83 -23.36 -4.09
CA HIS A 54 21.03 -24.60 -4.85
C HIS A 54 21.70 -24.24 -6.19
N HIS A 55 23.03 -24.32 -6.24
CA HIS A 55 23.80 -24.14 -7.47
C HIS A 55 24.03 -25.51 -8.14
N SER A 56 23.95 -25.57 -9.47
CA SER A 56 24.21 -26.81 -10.20
C SER A 56 25.72 -26.97 -10.44
N PRO A 57 26.34 -28.11 -10.09
CA PRO A 57 27.73 -28.36 -10.43
C PRO A 57 27.89 -28.40 -11.96
N GLY A 58 28.64 -27.45 -12.53
CA GLY A 58 28.92 -27.41 -13.98
C GLY A 58 28.73 -26.05 -14.67
N ASP A 59 28.30 -25.02 -13.96
CA ASP A 59 28.11 -23.68 -14.54
C ASP A 59 29.42 -23.06 -15.07
N ALA A 60 29.30 -22.33 -16.19
CA ALA A 60 30.43 -21.64 -16.86
C ALA A 60 31.09 -20.54 -16.00
N ILE A 61 30.48 -20.17 -14.86
CA ILE A 61 30.91 -19.09 -13.98
C ILE A 61 31.45 -19.69 -12.69
N ARG A 62 32.68 -19.31 -12.32
CA ARG A 62 33.24 -19.68 -11.02
C ARG A 62 32.52 -18.91 -9.92
N ILE A 63 32.28 -19.54 -8.78
CA ILE A 63 31.75 -18.87 -7.59
C ILE A 63 32.87 -18.74 -6.55
N ALA A 64 32.98 -17.56 -5.94
CA ALA A 64 33.87 -17.28 -4.82
C ALA A 64 33.04 -16.76 -3.63
N ALA A 65 33.35 -17.24 -2.43
CA ALA A 65 32.69 -16.82 -1.20
C ALA A 65 33.37 -15.57 -0.63
N ILE A 66 32.58 -14.54 -0.32
CA ILE A 66 32.98 -13.36 0.46
C ILE A 66 32.13 -13.28 1.73
N SER A 67 32.54 -12.45 2.69
CA SER A 67 31.74 -12.14 3.88
C SER A 67 31.22 -10.72 3.79
N ASP A 68 29.95 -10.53 4.13
CA ASP A 68 29.33 -9.21 4.36
C ASP A 68 29.22 -8.87 5.86
N GLY A 69 29.84 -9.67 6.73
CA GLY A 69 29.71 -9.54 8.18
C GLY A 69 28.44 -10.17 8.76
N CYS A 70 27.67 -10.88 7.94
CA CYS A 70 26.38 -11.50 8.26
C CYS A 70 26.31 -12.94 7.70
N ASP A 71 27.31 -13.75 8.02
CA ASP A 71 27.52 -15.05 7.37
C ASP A 71 26.54 -16.17 7.80
N ASN A 72 25.93 -16.09 8.97
CA ASN A 72 25.15 -17.18 9.59
C ASN A 72 23.63 -17.06 9.34
N GLY A 73 23.11 -15.84 9.34
CA GLY A 73 21.68 -15.50 9.25
C GLY A 73 21.39 -14.37 8.27
N GLY A 74 22.40 -13.89 7.55
CA GLY A 74 22.24 -12.85 6.52
C GLY A 74 21.75 -11.55 7.13
N PHE A 75 20.87 -10.87 6.40
CA PHE A 75 20.28 -9.60 6.83
C PHE A 75 19.74 -9.63 8.27
N GLN A 76 19.19 -10.75 8.74
CA GLN A 76 18.62 -10.87 10.09
C GLN A 76 19.65 -10.81 11.22
N GLU A 77 20.95 -11.00 10.93
CA GLU A 77 22.02 -10.76 11.91
C GLU A 77 22.30 -9.27 12.12
N ALA A 78 21.84 -8.42 11.20
CA ALA A 78 21.91 -6.98 11.33
C ALA A 78 20.65 -6.46 12.05
N GLY A 79 20.83 -5.52 12.97
CA GLY A 79 19.72 -4.88 13.69
C GLY A 79 18.94 -3.85 12.87
N GLY A 80 18.88 -4.02 11.54
CA GLY A 80 18.25 -3.08 10.60
C GLY A 80 19.11 -2.77 9.37
N VAL A 81 18.52 -2.01 8.44
CA VAL A 81 19.11 -1.70 7.13
C VAL A 81 20.42 -0.93 7.26
N ASP A 82 20.47 0.12 8.09
CA ASP A 82 21.69 0.91 8.33
C ASP A 82 22.86 0.04 8.82
N ALA A 83 22.59 -0.81 9.81
CA ALA A 83 23.59 -1.71 10.37
C ALA A 83 24.07 -2.74 9.34
N TYR A 84 23.16 -3.24 8.50
CA TYR A 84 23.51 -4.17 7.44
C TYR A 84 24.42 -3.53 6.39
N LEU A 85 24.03 -2.35 5.86
CA LEU A 85 24.80 -1.64 4.84
C LEU A 85 26.19 -1.24 5.35
N ALA A 86 26.29 -0.80 6.61
CA ALA A 86 27.58 -0.49 7.24
C ALA A 86 28.49 -1.73 7.37
N ARG A 87 27.94 -2.89 7.75
CA ARG A 87 28.70 -4.16 7.80
C ARG A 87 29.10 -4.64 6.41
N LEU A 88 28.18 -4.55 5.45
CA LEU A 88 28.44 -4.90 4.06
C LEU A 88 29.60 -4.06 3.49
N GLU A 89 29.65 -2.76 3.77
CA GLU A 89 30.80 -1.94 3.38
C GLU A 89 32.07 -2.34 4.15
N ALA A 90 32.02 -2.41 5.48
CA ALA A 90 33.20 -2.66 6.30
C ALA A 90 33.82 -4.04 6.01
N THR A 91 33.05 -5.13 6.17
CA THR A 91 33.52 -6.50 5.99
C THR A 91 33.55 -6.92 4.51
N GLY A 92 32.57 -6.47 3.71
CA GLY A 92 32.56 -6.77 2.27
C GLY A 92 33.76 -6.16 1.54
N SER A 93 34.13 -4.91 1.85
CA SER A 93 35.31 -4.30 1.23
C SER A 93 36.62 -5.02 1.60
N GLU A 94 36.77 -5.46 2.85
CA GLU A 94 37.93 -6.22 3.31
C GLU A 94 38.03 -7.60 2.64
N THR A 95 36.92 -8.32 2.53
CA THR A 95 36.92 -9.67 1.95
C THR A 95 37.02 -9.66 0.42
N VAL A 96 36.46 -8.65 -0.26
CA VAL A 96 36.68 -8.43 -1.70
C VAL A 96 38.14 -8.06 -1.97
N ASP A 97 38.74 -7.19 -1.15
CA ASP A 97 40.17 -6.87 -1.22
C ASP A 97 41.05 -8.13 -1.09
N ALA A 98 40.75 -8.97 -0.10
CA ALA A 98 41.44 -10.24 0.09
C ALA A 98 41.26 -11.20 -1.11
N LEU A 99 40.07 -11.23 -1.70
CA LEU A 99 39.78 -12.02 -2.90
C LEU A 99 40.61 -11.55 -4.11
N LEU A 100 40.67 -10.24 -4.36
CA LEU A 100 41.51 -9.67 -5.42
C LEU A 100 42.98 -10.02 -5.25
N ARG A 101 43.52 -9.89 -4.02
CA ARG A 101 44.90 -10.30 -3.70
C ARG A 101 45.13 -11.80 -3.91
N SER A 102 44.19 -12.63 -3.48
CA SER A 102 44.26 -14.09 -3.61
C SER A 102 44.29 -14.53 -5.07
N GLU A 103 43.40 -13.98 -5.90
CA GLU A 103 43.36 -14.27 -7.34
C GLU A 103 44.65 -13.82 -8.05
N ALA A 104 45.20 -12.66 -7.69
CA ALA A 104 46.50 -12.21 -8.20
C ALA A 104 47.66 -13.13 -7.78
N ALA A 105 47.72 -13.52 -6.50
CA ALA A 105 48.75 -14.43 -5.98
C ALA A 105 48.70 -15.82 -6.64
N LEU A 106 47.53 -16.24 -7.09
CA LEU A 106 47.32 -17.50 -7.81
C LEU A 106 47.58 -17.38 -9.33
N GLY A 107 48.20 -16.28 -9.78
CA GLY A 107 48.57 -16.06 -11.18
C GLY A 107 47.40 -15.76 -12.10
N ARG A 108 46.23 -15.40 -11.54
CA ARG A 108 44.99 -15.12 -12.28
C ARG A 108 44.39 -13.77 -11.86
N PRO A 109 45.15 -12.67 -11.99
CA PRO A 109 44.71 -11.36 -11.53
C PRO A 109 43.39 -10.94 -12.19
N VAL A 110 42.52 -10.33 -11.40
CA VAL A 110 41.28 -9.75 -11.91
C VAL A 110 41.64 -8.51 -12.73
N HIS A 111 41.04 -8.38 -13.92
CA HIS A 111 41.25 -7.26 -14.83
C HIS A 111 40.13 -6.22 -14.73
N ALA A 112 38.90 -6.67 -14.43
CA ALA A 112 37.76 -5.79 -14.20
C ALA A 112 36.89 -6.29 -13.03
N LEU A 113 36.44 -5.36 -12.19
CA LEU A 113 35.41 -5.57 -11.18
C LEU A 113 34.11 -4.93 -11.67
N VAL A 114 33.15 -5.78 -12.02
CA VAL A 114 31.77 -5.38 -12.31
C VAL A 114 31.01 -5.45 -11.00
N TYR A 115 30.62 -4.30 -10.46
CA TYR A 115 29.97 -4.21 -9.16
C TYR A 115 28.58 -3.59 -9.29
N ASP A 116 27.66 -4.04 -8.45
CA ASP A 116 26.34 -3.44 -8.33
C ASP A 116 26.44 -1.98 -7.86
N ALA A 117 25.75 -1.05 -8.52
CA ALA A 117 25.82 0.37 -8.23
C ALA A 117 25.42 0.72 -6.78
N PHE A 118 24.64 -0.13 -6.10
CA PHE A 118 24.28 0.04 -4.68
C PHE A 118 25.49 -0.03 -3.74
N MET A 119 26.65 -0.49 -4.22
CA MET A 119 27.88 -0.65 -3.45
C MET A 119 29.02 0.24 -4.01
N PRO A 120 28.90 1.58 -3.95
CA PRO A 120 29.90 2.50 -4.50
C PRO A 120 31.29 2.33 -3.87
N TRP A 121 31.37 1.76 -2.65
CA TRP A 121 32.64 1.42 -2.01
C TRP A 121 33.50 0.41 -2.80
N ALA A 122 32.89 -0.44 -3.63
CA ALA A 122 33.59 -1.45 -4.43
C ALA A 122 34.56 -0.83 -5.43
N GLN A 123 34.23 0.35 -5.96
CA GLN A 123 35.10 1.11 -6.84
C GLN A 123 36.44 1.45 -6.18
N ARG A 124 36.40 1.89 -4.91
CA ARG A 124 37.63 2.22 -4.15
C ARG A 124 38.49 0.97 -3.94
N VAL A 125 37.86 -0.19 -3.74
CA VAL A 125 38.58 -1.46 -3.61
C VAL A 125 39.25 -1.82 -4.93
N ALA A 126 38.55 -1.78 -6.06
CA ALA A 126 39.13 -2.07 -7.38
C ALA A 126 40.35 -1.18 -7.70
N ARG A 127 40.25 0.13 -7.46
CA ARG A 127 41.34 1.08 -7.73
C ARG A 127 42.62 0.78 -6.96
N ARG A 128 42.54 0.30 -5.72
CA ARG A 128 43.72 -0.08 -4.93
C ARG A 128 44.54 -1.18 -5.59
N HIS A 129 43.91 -1.99 -6.42
CA HIS A 129 44.54 -3.11 -7.14
C HIS A 129 44.80 -2.81 -8.62
N GLY A 130 44.57 -1.57 -9.08
CA GLY A 130 44.68 -1.21 -10.50
C GLY A 130 43.69 -1.97 -11.40
N VAL A 131 42.57 -2.42 -10.84
CA VAL A 131 41.52 -3.17 -11.54
C VAL A 131 40.51 -2.18 -12.12
N ALA A 132 40.10 -2.39 -13.38
CA ALA A 132 39.06 -1.56 -13.99
C ALA A 132 37.74 -1.69 -13.21
N SER A 133 37.10 -0.57 -12.92
CA SER A 133 35.86 -0.49 -12.16
C SER A 133 34.68 -0.24 -13.09
N VAL A 134 33.71 -1.16 -13.08
CA VAL A 134 32.53 -1.11 -13.94
C VAL A 134 31.28 -1.13 -13.07
N ALA A 135 30.57 0.00 -13.02
CA ALA A 135 29.31 0.09 -12.29
C ALA A 135 28.21 -0.61 -13.09
N PHE A 136 27.38 -1.41 -12.42
CA PHE A 136 26.26 -2.13 -13.02
C PHE A 136 24.96 -1.78 -12.30
N PHE A 137 24.07 -1.09 -13.00
CA PHE A 137 22.74 -0.72 -12.51
C PHE A 137 21.73 -1.82 -12.83
N THR A 138 20.99 -2.23 -11.81
CA THR A 138 19.95 -3.27 -11.89
C THR A 138 18.53 -2.68 -11.88
N GLN A 139 18.41 -1.39 -12.15
CA GLN A 139 17.18 -0.63 -12.29
C GLN A 139 17.12 -0.02 -13.72
N PRO A 140 15.96 0.44 -14.20
CA PRO A 140 15.88 1.11 -15.50
C PRO A 140 16.50 2.51 -15.45
N CYS A 141 16.96 3.02 -16.60
CA CYS A 141 17.59 4.34 -16.68
C CYS A 141 16.68 5.44 -16.15
N ALA A 142 15.37 5.35 -16.36
CA ALA A 142 14.40 6.29 -15.83
C ALA A 142 14.49 6.47 -14.30
N VAL A 143 14.63 5.35 -13.58
CA VAL A 143 14.73 5.34 -12.11
C VAL A 143 16.08 5.92 -11.68
N ASP A 144 17.16 5.57 -12.38
CA ASP A 144 18.48 6.12 -12.12
C ASP A 144 18.51 7.64 -12.32
N VAL A 145 17.89 8.15 -13.39
CA VAL A 145 17.78 9.60 -13.63
C VAL A 145 17.01 10.29 -12.51
N ALA A 146 15.92 9.68 -11.99
CA ALA A 146 15.18 10.23 -10.86
C ALA A 146 16.06 10.35 -9.60
N TYR A 147 16.81 9.30 -9.25
CA TYR A 147 17.75 9.36 -8.12
C TYR A 147 18.94 10.29 -8.37
N ALA A 148 19.40 10.45 -9.63
CA ALA A 148 20.45 11.40 -9.97
C ALA A 148 20.01 12.86 -9.76
N HIS A 149 18.73 13.18 -9.98
CA HIS A 149 18.19 14.50 -9.64
C HIS A 149 18.20 14.75 -8.13
N ALA A 150 17.96 13.72 -7.31
CA ALA A 150 18.10 13.83 -5.85
C ALA A 150 19.57 13.98 -5.44
N PHE A 151 20.46 13.19 -6.05
CA PHE A 151 21.91 13.24 -5.80
C PHE A 151 22.53 14.61 -6.10
N THR A 152 22.15 15.21 -7.23
CA THR A 152 22.61 16.56 -7.63
C THR A 152 21.94 17.69 -6.84
N GLY A 153 20.94 17.38 -6.00
CA GLY A 153 20.18 18.35 -5.24
C GLY A 153 19.14 19.12 -6.05
N THR A 154 18.85 18.69 -7.28
CA THR A 154 17.79 19.25 -8.14
C THR A 154 16.40 19.01 -7.53
N ILE A 155 16.21 17.87 -6.86
CA ILE A 155 15.06 17.60 -6.00
C ILE A 155 15.52 17.25 -4.58
N ARG A 156 14.60 17.42 -3.62
CA ARG A 156 14.83 17.06 -2.22
C ARG A 156 13.68 16.20 -1.71
N PRO A 157 13.92 14.90 -1.48
CA PRO A 157 12.95 14.05 -0.79
C PRO A 157 12.62 14.56 0.63
N PRO A 158 11.40 14.32 1.15
CA PRO A 158 10.27 13.71 0.46
C PRO A 158 9.63 14.68 -0.55
N ILE A 159 9.28 14.18 -1.72
CA ILE A 159 8.43 14.87 -2.69
C ILE A 159 6.97 14.59 -2.31
N VAL A 160 6.21 15.65 -2.03
CA VAL A 160 4.84 15.54 -1.50
C VAL A 160 3.82 16.08 -2.51
N GLU A 161 2.58 15.59 -2.46
CA GLU A 161 1.53 15.92 -3.44
C GLU A 161 1.21 17.43 -3.50
N GLU A 162 1.44 18.17 -2.40
CA GLU A 162 1.27 19.62 -2.34
C GLU A 162 2.24 20.38 -3.25
N GLN A 163 3.38 19.78 -3.61
CA GLN A 163 4.33 20.37 -4.56
C GLN A 163 3.82 20.30 -6.01
N GLY A 164 2.77 19.51 -6.26
CA GLY A 164 2.24 19.28 -7.60
C GLY A 164 3.15 18.41 -8.46
N PRO A 165 2.92 18.39 -9.78
CA PRO A 165 3.78 17.65 -10.71
C PRO A 165 5.21 18.18 -10.72
N VAL A 166 6.19 17.27 -10.78
CA VAL A 166 7.63 17.57 -10.84
C VAL A 166 8.12 17.37 -12.27
N GLU A 167 8.85 18.36 -12.78
CA GLU A 167 9.50 18.30 -14.09
C GLU A 167 10.98 17.94 -13.90
N LEU A 168 11.35 16.74 -14.36
CA LEU A 168 12.71 16.22 -14.24
C LEU A 168 13.30 16.01 -15.64
N PRO A 169 14.33 16.78 -16.03
CA PRO A 169 15.01 16.58 -17.31
C PRO A 169 15.41 15.13 -17.54
N GLY A 170 15.08 14.60 -18.71
CA GLY A 170 15.31 13.19 -19.07
C GLY A 170 14.17 12.23 -18.70
N LEU A 171 13.09 12.72 -18.09
CA LEU A 171 11.91 11.94 -17.72
C LEU A 171 10.62 12.52 -18.33
N PRO A 172 9.51 11.75 -18.37
CA PRO A 172 8.21 12.25 -18.80
C PRO A 172 7.76 13.47 -18.00
N ALA A 173 7.03 14.38 -18.65
CA ALA A 173 6.45 15.55 -18.00
C ALA A 173 5.28 15.16 -17.09
N GLY A 174 4.99 16.00 -16.10
CA GLY A 174 3.82 15.86 -15.24
C GLY A 174 3.89 14.71 -14.24
N LEU A 175 5.09 14.25 -13.85
CA LEU A 175 5.26 13.19 -12.85
C LEU A 175 4.75 13.65 -11.48
N ARG A 176 3.86 12.88 -10.88
CA ARG A 176 3.42 13.10 -9.50
C ARG A 176 4.27 12.30 -8.53
N PRO A 177 4.29 12.63 -7.22
CA PRO A 177 4.96 11.82 -6.20
C PRO A 177 4.65 10.32 -6.31
N GLY A 178 3.39 9.94 -6.52
CA GLY A 178 2.99 8.55 -6.72
C GLY A 178 3.50 7.86 -8.00
N ASP A 179 4.06 8.62 -8.95
CA ASP A 179 4.69 8.11 -10.17
C ASP A 179 6.23 8.00 -10.04
N LEU A 180 6.81 8.53 -8.97
CA LEU A 180 8.26 8.49 -8.71
C LEU A 180 8.63 7.23 -7.92
N PRO A 181 9.92 6.83 -7.91
CA PRO A 181 10.41 5.82 -6.99
C PRO A 181 9.99 6.13 -5.56
N SER A 182 9.43 5.15 -4.84
CA SER A 182 8.71 5.40 -3.59
C SER A 182 9.59 6.07 -2.55
N PHE A 183 10.89 5.74 -2.47
CA PHE A 183 11.81 6.36 -1.52
C PHE A 183 12.03 7.87 -1.74
N LEU A 184 11.77 8.40 -2.95
CA LEU A 184 11.83 9.84 -3.21
C LEU A 184 10.56 10.57 -2.71
N ALA A 185 9.41 9.91 -2.77
CA ALA A 185 8.15 10.47 -2.26
C ALA A 185 7.96 10.20 -0.76
N VAL A 186 8.48 9.06 -0.29
CA VAL A 186 8.19 8.41 0.99
C VAL A 186 9.45 7.70 1.48
N PRO A 187 10.34 8.40 2.18
CA PRO A 187 11.57 7.82 2.71
C PRO A 187 11.30 7.07 4.01
N ASP A 188 10.45 6.04 3.95
CA ASP A 188 10.11 5.18 5.08
C ASP A 188 11.32 4.40 5.62
N CYS A 189 12.31 4.19 4.77
CA CYS A 189 13.64 3.73 5.14
C CYS A 189 14.71 4.72 4.62
N PRO A 190 15.15 5.69 5.46
CA PRO A 190 16.20 6.65 5.08
C PRO A 190 17.49 5.97 4.62
N ALA A 191 17.85 4.83 5.22
CA ALA A 191 19.01 4.02 4.84
C ALA A 191 18.98 3.58 3.36
N TYR A 192 17.83 3.14 2.87
CA TYR A 192 17.67 2.75 1.47
C TYR A 192 17.63 3.96 0.54
N LEU A 193 17.00 5.06 0.95
CA LEU A 193 17.08 6.30 0.19
C LEU A 193 18.55 6.75 0.05
N ASP A 194 19.30 6.75 1.15
CA ASP A 194 20.70 7.13 1.16
C ASP A 194 21.52 6.20 0.27
N MET A 195 21.33 4.89 0.33
CA MET A 195 21.99 3.93 -0.56
C MET A 195 21.72 4.24 -2.05
N LEU A 196 20.45 4.47 -2.41
CA LEU A 196 20.01 4.70 -3.78
C LEU A 196 20.46 6.06 -4.32
N VAL A 197 20.49 7.10 -3.48
CA VAL A 197 21.03 8.41 -3.86
C VAL A 197 22.56 8.34 -3.96
N ASN A 198 23.21 7.61 -3.06
CA ASN A 198 24.67 7.51 -3.01
C ASN A 198 25.27 6.55 -4.05
N GLN A 199 24.45 5.83 -4.83
CA GLN A 199 24.94 4.97 -5.92
C GLN A 199 25.74 5.73 -7.00
N PHE A 200 25.56 7.07 -7.08
CA PHE A 200 26.29 7.95 -7.99
C PHE A 200 27.63 8.46 -7.43
N ASN A 201 27.95 8.17 -6.16
CA ASN A 201 29.20 8.63 -5.55
C ASN A 201 30.43 8.05 -6.27
N GLY A 202 31.25 8.94 -6.83
CA GLY A 202 32.47 8.58 -7.56
C GLY A 202 32.23 7.93 -8.93
N LEU A 203 30.98 7.90 -9.40
CA LEU A 203 30.61 7.25 -10.67
C LEU A 203 31.29 7.90 -11.88
N ASP A 204 31.58 9.20 -11.81
CA ASP A 204 32.33 9.98 -12.81
C ASP A 204 33.74 9.46 -13.07
N ALA A 205 34.29 8.71 -12.12
CA ALA A 205 35.60 8.11 -12.22
C ALA A 205 35.54 6.57 -12.36
N ALA A 206 34.36 5.99 -12.61
CA ALA A 206 34.25 4.59 -13.04
C ALA A 206 34.74 4.47 -14.49
N ASP A 207 35.37 3.34 -14.83
CA ASP A 207 35.89 3.12 -16.18
C ASP A 207 34.76 2.90 -17.19
N GLN A 208 33.64 2.32 -16.74
CA GLN A 208 32.41 2.14 -17.50
C GLN A 208 31.18 2.12 -16.58
N VAL A 209 30.03 2.50 -17.14
CA VAL A 209 28.72 2.38 -16.51
C VAL A 209 27.81 1.55 -17.39
N LEU A 210 27.23 0.50 -16.82
CA LEU A 210 26.36 -0.45 -17.50
C LEU A 210 24.99 -0.40 -16.83
N VAL A 211 23.92 -0.35 -17.62
CA VAL A 211 22.55 -0.43 -17.12
C VAL A 211 21.88 -1.66 -17.73
N ASN A 212 21.27 -2.49 -16.87
CA ASN A 212 20.48 -3.64 -17.28
C ASN A 212 19.14 -3.20 -17.87
N SER A 213 19.16 -2.65 -19.07
CA SER A 213 17.97 -2.36 -19.89
C SER A 213 18.33 -2.66 -21.34
N PHE A 214 17.49 -2.35 -22.32
CA PHE A 214 17.82 -2.65 -23.73
C PHE A 214 17.59 -1.47 -24.64
N HIS A 215 18.40 -1.39 -25.70
CA HIS A 215 18.58 -0.19 -26.52
C HIS A 215 17.27 0.37 -27.08
N GLU A 216 16.37 -0.53 -27.52
CA GLU A 216 15.07 -0.17 -28.08
C GLU A 216 14.10 0.40 -27.03
N LEU A 217 14.32 0.10 -25.74
CA LEU A 217 13.56 0.66 -24.62
C LEU A 217 14.22 1.93 -24.08
N GLU A 218 15.52 1.85 -23.83
CA GLU A 218 16.36 2.91 -23.27
C GLU A 218 17.75 2.84 -23.93
N PRO A 219 18.23 3.94 -24.56
CA PRO A 219 19.46 3.92 -25.34
C PRO A 219 20.71 3.71 -24.47
N GLN A 220 21.77 3.12 -25.06
CA GLN A 220 23.09 2.91 -24.44
C GLN A 220 23.11 1.92 -23.25
N THR A 221 22.39 0.82 -23.36
CA THR A 221 22.20 -0.19 -22.31
C THR A 221 22.72 -1.57 -22.74
N VAL A 222 22.91 -2.53 -21.80
CA VAL A 222 23.59 -3.82 -22.06
C VAL A 222 22.76 -5.08 -21.80
N GLY A 223 21.46 -4.90 -21.56
CA GLY A 223 20.48 -5.95 -21.29
C GLY A 223 19.50 -6.19 -22.47
N PRO A 224 18.34 -6.83 -22.19
CA PRO A 224 17.94 -7.28 -20.87
C PRO A 224 18.75 -8.53 -20.49
N THR A 225 19.18 -8.63 -19.23
CA THR A 225 19.92 -9.81 -18.74
C THR A 225 18.98 -10.98 -18.41
N VAL A 226 18.19 -11.38 -19.40
CA VAL A 226 17.34 -12.57 -19.39
C VAL A 226 18.13 -13.72 -20.06
N PRO A 227 17.98 -14.97 -19.59
CA PRO A 227 18.64 -16.13 -20.19
C PRO A 227 18.50 -16.17 -21.71
N SER A 228 19.60 -16.44 -22.40
CA SER A 228 19.73 -16.26 -23.86
C SER A 228 18.70 -17.06 -24.65
N ALA A 229 18.28 -18.24 -24.15
CA ALA A 229 17.27 -19.08 -24.81
C ALA A 229 15.92 -18.38 -25.01
N TYR A 230 15.58 -17.35 -24.22
CA TYR A 230 14.34 -16.57 -24.33
C TYR A 230 14.49 -15.29 -25.14
N LEU A 231 15.69 -15.01 -25.66
CA LEU A 231 16.00 -13.80 -26.40
C LEU A 231 16.52 -14.14 -27.81
N ASP A 232 17.85 -14.20 -27.95
CA ASP A 232 18.57 -14.36 -29.22
C ASP A 232 19.04 -15.81 -29.46
N ASN A 233 18.84 -16.69 -28.47
CA ASN A 233 19.21 -18.10 -28.47
C ASN A 233 20.68 -18.35 -28.84
N ARG A 234 21.57 -17.39 -28.54
CA ARG A 234 23.02 -17.52 -28.79
C ARG A 234 23.70 -18.49 -27.83
N LEU A 235 23.12 -18.69 -26.65
CA LEU A 235 23.49 -19.71 -25.67
C LEU A 235 22.28 -20.62 -25.41
N PRO A 236 22.07 -21.67 -26.23
CA PRO A 236 20.86 -22.49 -26.15
C PRO A 236 20.65 -23.22 -24.81
N ASP A 237 21.75 -23.55 -24.12
CA ASP A 237 21.71 -24.22 -22.82
C ASP A 237 21.45 -23.26 -21.65
N ASP A 238 21.44 -21.94 -21.90
CA ASP A 238 21.10 -20.92 -20.90
C ASP A 238 19.59 -20.71 -20.86
N THR A 239 18.90 -21.69 -20.27
CA THR A 239 17.44 -21.74 -20.13
C THR A 239 16.96 -21.30 -18.75
N SER A 240 17.85 -20.95 -17.83
CA SER A 240 17.49 -20.49 -16.49
C SER A 240 18.59 -19.61 -15.88
N TYR A 241 18.25 -18.88 -14.81
CA TYR A 241 19.23 -18.03 -14.13
C TYR A 241 20.36 -18.84 -13.49
N GLY A 242 20.13 -20.08 -13.07
CA GLY A 242 21.12 -20.96 -12.42
C GLY A 242 21.34 -20.68 -10.94
N PHE A 243 20.73 -19.61 -10.40
CA PHE A 243 20.79 -19.24 -8.98
C PHE A 243 19.38 -19.19 -8.40
N HIS A 244 19.03 -20.16 -7.56
CA HIS A 244 17.71 -20.29 -6.95
C HIS A 244 17.82 -20.37 -5.43
N LEU A 245 17.15 -19.45 -4.73
CA LEU A 245 17.00 -19.47 -3.27
C LEU A 245 15.76 -20.25 -2.80
N TYR A 246 14.95 -20.77 -3.73
CA TYR A 246 13.67 -21.43 -3.45
C TYR A 246 13.48 -22.67 -4.34
N THR A 247 12.83 -23.71 -3.80
CA THR A 247 12.68 -25.02 -4.46
C THR A 247 11.60 -25.02 -5.56
N PRO A 248 11.86 -25.59 -6.76
CA PRO A 248 10.89 -25.61 -7.85
C PRO A 248 9.73 -26.61 -7.69
N LEU A 249 8.49 -26.14 -7.91
CA LEU A 249 7.31 -26.98 -8.22
C LEU A 249 7.04 -27.00 -9.74
N THR A 250 8.09 -27.22 -10.53
CA THR A 250 8.11 -27.06 -12.00
C THR A 250 7.15 -28.00 -12.74
N ALA A 251 7.14 -29.30 -12.41
CA ALA A 251 6.38 -30.30 -13.16
C ALA A 251 4.85 -30.09 -13.07
N THR A 252 4.33 -29.86 -11.87
CA THR A 252 2.88 -29.62 -11.64
C THR A 252 2.41 -28.34 -12.31
N THR A 253 3.20 -27.27 -12.20
CA THR A 253 2.91 -25.97 -12.81
C THR A 253 2.83 -26.08 -14.33
N LYS A 254 3.83 -26.75 -14.94
CA LYS A 254 3.86 -26.93 -16.39
C LYS A 254 2.68 -27.76 -16.89
N ALA A 255 2.40 -28.91 -16.28
CA ALA A 255 1.29 -29.77 -16.70
C ALA A 255 -0.07 -29.06 -16.60
N TRP A 256 -0.24 -28.23 -15.56
CA TRP A 256 -1.46 -27.43 -15.42
C TRP A 256 -1.59 -26.38 -16.52
N LEU A 257 -0.50 -25.72 -16.91
CA LEU A 257 -0.48 -24.74 -18.00
C LEU A 257 -0.68 -25.39 -19.38
N ASP A 258 -0.07 -26.54 -19.64
CA ASP A 258 -0.20 -27.30 -20.89
C ASP A 258 -1.68 -27.67 -21.18
N ALA A 259 -2.50 -27.83 -20.13
CA ALA A 259 -3.92 -28.13 -20.22
C ALA A 259 -4.83 -26.91 -20.48
N ARG A 260 -4.27 -25.70 -20.63
CA ARG A 260 -5.04 -24.46 -20.83
C ARG A 260 -4.91 -23.94 -22.27
N PRO A 261 -5.98 -23.34 -22.83
CA PRO A 261 -5.90 -22.68 -24.13
C PRO A 261 -4.84 -21.57 -24.16
N PRO A 262 -4.26 -21.26 -25.33
CA PRO A 262 -3.35 -20.12 -25.49
C PRO A 262 -3.96 -18.81 -24.98
N ARG A 263 -3.14 -17.99 -24.31
CA ARG A 263 -3.50 -16.66 -23.77
C ARG A 263 -4.77 -16.62 -22.91
N SER A 264 -5.01 -17.68 -22.14
CA SER A 264 -6.20 -17.83 -21.30
C SER A 264 -5.93 -17.73 -19.79
N VAL A 265 -4.65 -17.74 -19.40
CA VAL A 265 -4.21 -17.75 -18.00
C VAL A 265 -3.71 -16.37 -17.56
N VAL A 266 -4.18 -15.92 -16.40
CA VAL A 266 -3.61 -14.79 -15.66
C VAL A 266 -2.53 -15.32 -14.71
N TYR A 267 -1.27 -14.98 -14.96
CA TYR A 267 -0.19 -15.26 -14.04
C TYR A 267 -0.05 -14.12 -13.03
N THR A 268 0.14 -14.42 -11.75
CA THR A 268 0.22 -13.41 -10.68
C THR A 268 1.39 -13.69 -9.75
N SER A 269 2.30 -12.72 -9.63
CA SER A 269 3.45 -12.77 -8.72
C SER A 269 3.81 -11.36 -8.23
N LEU A 270 3.85 -11.16 -6.91
CA LEU A 270 4.20 -9.88 -6.28
C LEU A 270 5.67 -9.81 -5.83
N GLY A 271 6.52 -10.71 -6.34
CA GLY A 271 7.95 -10.73 -6.07
C GLY A 271 8.35 -11.39 -4.74
N SER A 272 9.66 -11.39 -4.47
CA SER A 272 10.25 -12.08 -3.32
C SER A 272 10.25 -11.26 -2.02
N LEU A 273 10.20 -9.93 -2.12
CA LEU A 273 10.34 -9.02 -0.98
C LEU A 273 9.04 -8.32 -0.59
N SER A 274 8.05 -8.22 -1.49
CA SER A 274 6.80 -7.51 -1.19
C SER A 274 5.93 -8.31 -0.22
N ALA A 275 5.47 -7.69 0.87
CA ALA A 275 4.59 -8.34 1.85
C ALA A 275 3.19 -7.70 1.80
N PRO A 276 2.31 -8.11 0.85
CA PRO A 276 0.97 -7.55 0.76
C PRO A 276 0.20 -7.76 2.07
N THR A 277 -0.69 -6.83 2.42
CA THR A 277 -1.58 -6.98 3.58
C THR A 277 -2.58 -8.11 3.35
N ALA A 278 -3.17 -8.64 4.42
CA ALA A 278 -4.23 -9.66 4.30
C ALA A 278 -5.41 -9.16 3.45
N MET A 279 -5.76 -7.87 3.61
CA MET A 279 -6.79 -7.21 2.81
C MET A 279 -6.40 -7.12 1.32
N GLN A 280 -5.17 -6.72 0.99
CA GLN A 280 -4.70 -6.71 -0.40
C GLN A 280 -4.69 -8.13 -1.00
N MET A 281 -4.30 -9.14 -0.23
CA MET A 281 -4.32 -10.53 -0.69
C MET A 281 -5.75 -11.02 -0.95
N ALA A 282 -6.71 -10.64 -0.08
CA ALA A 282 -8.12 -10.97 -0.27
C ALA A 282 -8.72 -10.31 -1.52
N GLU A 283 -8.45 -9.02 -1.74
CA GLU A 283 -8.89 -8.29 -2.94
C GLU A 283 -8.27 -8.87 -4.21
N LEU A 284 -6.98 -9.22 -4.17
CA LEU A 284 -6.30 -9.89 -5.27
C LEU A 284 -6.94 -11.25 -5.59
N ALA A 285 -7.20 -12.06 -4.55
CA ALA A 285 -7.82 -13.37 -4.68
C ALA A 285 -9.24 -13.27 -5.29
N GLU A 286 -10.08 -12.37 -4.76
CA GLU A 286 -11.42 -12.13 -5.29
C GLU A 286 -11.40 -11.55 -6.71
N GLY A 287 -10.50 -10.59 -6.99
CA GLY A 287 -10.32 -10.03 -8.33
C GLY A 287 -9.96 -11.09 -9.37
N LEU A 288 -9.02 -11.98 -9.04
CA LEU A 288 -8.64 -13.11 -9.88
C LEU A 288 -9.80 -14.08 -10.09
N TYR A 289 -10.58 -14.38 -9.06
CA TYR A 289 -11.73 -15.27 -9.19
C TYR A 289 -12.85 -14.66 -10.05
N ASN A 290 -13.16 -13.39 -9.82
CA ASN A 290 -14.26 -12.67 -10.45
C ASN A 290 -13.96 -12.28 -11.91
N CYS A 291 -12.68 -12.23 -12.32
CA CYS A 291 -12.33 -12.03 -13.73
C CYS A 291 -12.75 -13.21 -14.62
N GLY A 292 -13.08 -14.36 -14.03
CA GLY A 292 -13.60 -15.54 -14.73
C GLY A 292 -12.56 -16.28 -15.58
N LYS A 293 -11.28 -15.88 -15.54
CA LYS A 293 -10.18 -16.54 -16.25
C LYS A 293 -9.50 -17.59 -15.39
N ALA A 294 -8.78 -18.50 -16.03
CA ALA A 294 -7.87 -19.38 -15.30
C ALA A 294 -6.72 -18.53 -14.75
N PHE A 295 -6.23 -18.85 -13.55
CA PHE A 295 -5.15 -18.06 -12.94
C PHE A 295 -4.12 -18.93 -12.23
N LEU A 296 -2.88 -18.45 -12.22
CA LEU A 296 -1.79 -19.01 -11.44
C LEU A 296 -1.30 -17.96 -10.45
N LEU A 297 -1.55 -18.18 -9.17
CA LEU A 297 -1.22 -17.24 -8.09
C LEU A 297 -0.04 -17.76 -7.27
N VAL A 298 1.06 -17.01 -7.28
CA VAL A 298 2.24 -17.31 -6.47
C VAL A 298 2.13 -16.60 -5.12
N VAL A 299 2.10 -17.36 -4.03
CA VAL A 299 2.04 -16.84 -2.64
C VAL A 299 3.13 -17.51 -1.82
N ARG A 300 4.15 -16.74 -1.40
CA ARG A 300 5.24 -17.29 -0.58
C ARG A 300 4.70 -18.01 0.64
N ALA A 301 5.40 -19.04 1.10
CA ALA A 301 4.99 -19.85 2.26
C ALA A 301 4.74 -19.01 3.53
N SER A 302 5.48 -17.91 3.72
CA SER A 302 5.26 -16.97 4.85
C SER A 302 3.97 -16.17 4.75
N GLU A 303 3.36 -16.08 3.57
CA GLU A 303 2.19 -15.25 3.26
C GLU A 303 0.93 -16.09 3.06
N THR A 304 1.01 -17.43 3.05
CA THR A 304 -0.15 -18.28 2.75
C THR A 304 -1.28 -18.15 3.77
N THR A 305 -0.96 -17.73 5.00
CA THR A 305 -1.95 -17.43 6.05
C THR A 305 -2.83 -16.23 5.73
N LYS A 306 -2.42 -15.38 4.77
CA LYS A 306 -3.16 -14.20 4.31
C LYS A 306 -4.16 -14.53 3.19
N ILE A 307 -4.12 -15.74 2.66
CA ILE A 307 -5.11 -16.20 1.67
C ILE A 307 -6.46 -16.37 2.40
N PRO A 308 -7.59 -15.86 1.86
CA PRO A 308 -8.88 -15.99 2.52
C PRO A 308 -9.26 -17.44 2.77
N GLU A 309 -9.91 -17.69 3.91
CA GLU A 309 -10.44 -19.02 4.24
C GLU A 309 -11.31 -19.56 3.10
N ASN A 310 -11.15 -20.84 2.78
CA ASN A 310 -11.85 -21.55 1.69
C ASN A 310 -11.57 -21.05 0.27
N PHE A 311 -10.69 -20.06 0.06
CA PHE A 311 -10.38 -19.57 -1.28
C PHE A 311 -9.73 -20.64 -2.16
N ALA A 312 -8.82 -21.45 -1.61
CA ALA A 312 -8.16 -22.51 -2.37
C ALA A 312 -9.17 -23.54 -2.94
N GLU A 313 -10.16 -23.95 -2.15
CA GLU A 313 -11.23 -24.85 -2.62
C GLU A 313 -12.16 -24.14 -3.61
N LYS A 314 -12.54 -22.88 -3.33
CA LYS A 314 -13.32 -22.03 -4.26
C LYS A 314 -12.64 -21.91 -5.63
N ALA A 315 -11.31 -21.78 -5.65
CA ALA A 315 -10.50 -21.57 -6.84
C ALA A 315 -10.16 -22.85 -7.62
N LYS A 316 -10.28 -24.04 -7.00
CA LYS A 316 -9.69 -25.31 -7.45
C LYS A 316 -9.94 -25.68 -8.92
N GLU A 317 -11.09 -25.34 -9.48
CA GLU A 317 -11.43 -25.65 -10.88
C GLU A 317 -10.65 -24.78 -11.89
N ARG A 318 -10.31 -23.55 -11.51
CA ARG A 318 -9.79 -22.50 -12.42
C ARG A 318 -8.44 -21.93 -11.99
N GLY A 319 -8.05 -22.09 -10.74
CA GLY A 319 -6.85 -21.52 -10.13
C GLY A 319 -5.82 -22.58 -9.77
N LEU A 320 -4.54 -22.23 -9.92
CA LEU A 320 -3.44 -22.93 -9.29
C LEU A 320 -2.73 -21.97 -8.33
N ILE A 321 -2.64 -22.35 -7.06
CA ILE A 321 -1.93 -21.57 -6.04
C ILE A 321 -0.65 -22.33 -5.68
N VAL A 322 0.50 -21.67 -5.80
CA VAL A 322 1.81 -22.26 -5.53
C VAL A 322 2.66 -21.34 -4.66
N THR A 323 3.60 -21.92 -3.91
CA THR A 323 4.52 -21.14 -3.07
C THR A 323 5.71 -20.56 -3.82
N TRP A 324 5.98 -21.08 -5.02
CA TRP A 324 7.03 -20.64 -5.91
C TRP A 324 6.71 -21.08 -7.35
N SER A 325 7.18 -20.33 -8.35
CA SER A 325 7.05 -20.68 -9.77
C SER A 325 8.34 -20.39 -10.55
N PRO A 326 8.67 -21.18 -11.59
CA PRO A 326 9.74 -20.85 -12.52
C PRO A 326 9.27 -19.70 -13.43
N GLN A 327 9.31 -18.47 -12.92
CA GLN A 327 8.58 -17.33 -13.47
C GLN A 327 8.82 -17.10 -14.97
N LEU A 328 10.08 -17.10 -15.42
CA LEU A 328 10.41 -16.91 -16.83
C LEU A 328 9.84 -18.03 -17.73
N GLU A 329 9.92 -19.29 -17.29
CA GLU A 329 9.30 -20.42 -18.01
C GLU A 329 7.78 -20.28 -18.09
N VAL A 330 7.15 -19.82 -17.00
CA VAL A 330 5.71 -19.57 -16.95
C VAL A 330 5.32 -18.43 -17.88
N LEU A 331 6.02 -17.31 -17.85
CA LEU A 331 5.77 -16.15 -18.72
C LEU A 331 5.95 -16.50 -20.20
N ALA A 332 6.94 -17.33 -20.54
CA ALA A 332 7.17 -17.81 -21.90
C ALA A 332 6.13 -18.86 -22.36
N HIS A 333 5.29 -19.38 -21.45
CA HIS A 333 4.33 -20.42 -21.78
C HIS A 333 3.15 -19.86 -22.61
N PRO A 334 2.75 -20.48 -23.75
CA PRO A 334 1.71 -19.95 -24.65
C PRO A 334 0.34 -19.73 -24.00
N ALA A 335 0.04 -20.46 -22.92
CA ALA A 335 -1.22 -20.31 -22.17
C ALA A 335 -1.32 -19.00 -21.38
N VAL A 336 -0.19 -18.38 -21.00
CA VAL A 336 -0.20 -17.12 -20.24
C VAL A 336 -0.58 -15.99 -21.17
N GLY A 337 -1.62 -15.24 -20.79
CA GLY A 337 -2.14 -14.11 -21.55
C GLY A 337 -1.98 -12.76 -20.86
N CYS A 338 -1.69 -12.75 -19.56
CA CYS A 338 -1.57 -11.54 -18.75
C CYS A 338 -0.73 -11.82 -17.50
N PHE A 339 0.05 -10.84 -17.06
CA PHE A 339 0.85 -10.89 -15.84
C PHE A 339 0.46 -9.80 -14.84
N VAL A 340 -0.11 -10.19 -13.70
CA VAL A 340 -0.29 -9.30 -12.55
C VAL A 340 1.00 -9.26 -11.75
N THR A 341 1.64 -8.09 -11.69
CA THR A 341 3.00 -7.95 -11.18
C THR A 341 3.17 -6.76 -10.26
N HIS A 342 4.03 -6.91 -9.27
CA HIS A 342 4.54 -5.79 -8.47
C HIS A 342 5.44 -4.82 -9.24
N CYS A 343 5.75 -5.09 -10.52
CA CYS A 343 6.58 -4.22 -11.37
C CYS A 343 8.05 -4.12 -10.98
N GLY A 344 8.60 -5.08 -10.22
CA GLY A 344 10.05 -5.17 -10.02
C GLY A 344 10.78 -5.38 -11.35
N TRP A 345 11.92 -4.71 -11.53
CA TRP A 345 12.57 -4.57 -12.84
C TRP A 345 12.85 -5.87 -13.59
N ASN A 346 13.33 -6.92 -12.89
CA ASN A 346 13.53 -8.24 -13.52
C ASN A 346 12.23 -8.86 -14.02
N SER A 347 11.15 -8.75 -13.24
CA SER A 347 9.84 -9.30 -13.65
C SER A 347 9.27 -8.53 -14.85
N THR A 348 9.49 -7.21 -14.88
CA THR A 348 9.12 -6.35 -16.02
C THR A 348 9.89 -6.73 -17.28
N THR A 349 11.21 -6.90 -17.19
CA THR A 349 12.05 -7.28 -18.36
C THR A 349 11.75 -8.70 -18.85
N GLU A 350 11.43 -9.66 -17.98
CA GLU A 350 10.95 -11.00 -18.38
C GLU A 350 9.62 -10.94 -19.15
N ALA A 351 8.67 -10.14 -18.66
CA ALA A 351 7.36 -9.98 -19.31
C ALA A 351 7.48 -9.28 -20.67
N LEU A 352 8.29 -8.22 -20.76
CA LEU A 352 8.60 -7.54 -22.01
C LEU A 352 9.27 -8.49 -23.02
N SER A 353 10.26 -9.27 -22.57
CA SER A 353 11.00 -10.22 -23.41
C SER A 353 10.11 -11.34 -23.95
N THR A 354 9.07 -11.71 -23.20
CA THR A 354 8.13 -12.78 -23.57
C THR A 354 6.84 -12.25 -24.23
N GLY A 355 6.69 -10.92 -24.35
CA GLY A 355 5.53 -10.29 -24.99
C GLY A 355 4.22 -10.44 -24.20
N VAL A 356 4.30 -10.57 -22.87
CA VAL A 356 3.14 -10.72 -21.99
C VAL A 356 2.71 -9.36 -21.45
N PRO A 357 1.45 -8.92 -21.69
CA PRO A 357 0.96 -7.65 -21.16
C PRO A 357 0.79 -7.70 -19.64
N MET A 358 0.92 -6.55 -18.99
CA MET A 358 0.99 -6.45 -17.53
C MET A 358 -0.21 -5.75 -16.90
N VAL A 359 -0.61 -6.22 -15.72
CA VAL A 359 -1.43 -5.47 -14.76
C VAL A 359 -0.50 -5.09 -13.62
N ALA A 360 -0.12 -3.81 -13.60
CA ALA A 360 0.88 -3.26 -12.71
C ALA A 360 0.29 -2.95 -11.33
N MET A 361 0.78 -3.60 -10.28
CA MET A 361 0.37 -3.41 -8.89
C MET A 361 1.60 -3.07 -8.02
N PRO A 362 2.22 -1.90 -8.21
CA PRO A 362 3.48 -1.54 -7.56
C PRO A 362 3.35 -1.51 -6.04
N GLN A 363 4.42 -1.88 -5.34
CA GLN A 363 4.46 -1.97 -3.88
C GLN A 363 5.47 -0.97 -3.26
N TRP A 364 6.68 -0.82 -3.79
CA TRP A 364 7.70 0.10 -3.24
C TRP A 364 8.91 0.24 -4.17
N SER A 365 9.92 1.04 -3.79
CA SER A 365 11.16 1.28 -4.53
C SER A 365 10.90 1.84 -5.95
N ASP A 366 11.56 1.28 -6.96
CA ASP A 366 11.44 1.59 -8.38
C ASP A 366 10.07 1.24 -9.00
N GLN A 367 9.29 0.40 -8.32
CA GLN A 367 8.07 -0.19 -8.87
C GLN A 367 6.99 0.82 -9.31
N PRO A 368 6.69 1.92 -8.56
CA PRO A 368 5.69 2.89 -8.99
C PRO A 368 6.07 3.57 -10.31
N MET A 369 7.35 3.88 -10.49
CA MET A 369 7.87 4.44 -11.73
C MET A 369 7.84 3.41 -12.86
N ASN A 370 8.21 2.16 -12.60
CA ASN A 370 8.07 1.09 -13.58
C ASN A 370 6.60 0.93 -14.01
N ALA A 371 5.65 1.00 -13.08
CA ALA A 371 4.23 0.95 -13.35
C ALA A 371 3.74 2.14 -14.21
N LYS A 372 4.24 3.35 -13.93
CA LYS A 372 4.01 4.55 -14.76
C LYS A 372 4.47 4.34 -16.20
N TYR A 373 5.66 3.76 -16.39
CA TYR A 373 6.19 3.47 -17.72
C TYR A 373 5.41 2.38 -18.44
N ILE A 374 5.02 1.31 -17.73
CA ILE A 374 4.18 0.23 -18.27
C ILE A 374 2.85 0.77 -18.84
N GLU A 375 2.19 1.67 -18.09
CA GLU A 375 0.88 2.24 -18.44
C GLU A 375 0.97 3.36 -19.47
N ASP A 376 1.78 4.40 -19.21
CA ASP A 376 1.71 5.65 -19.96
C ASP A 376 2.77 5.80 -21.06
N VAL A 377 3.92 5.12 -20.93
CA VAL A 377 5.07 5.30 -21.85
C VAL A 377 5.14 4.16 -22.86
N TRP A 378 5.30 2.93 -22.38
CA TRP A 378 5.41 1.74 -23.22
C TRP A 378 4.04 1.21 -23.66
N GLN A 379 2.98 1.55 -22.93
CA GLN A 379 1.60 1.16 -23.22
C GLN A 379 1.42 -0.36 -23.38
N VAL A 380 2.11 -1.12 -22.54
CA VAL A 380 2.10 -2.61 -22.54
C VAL A 380 1.31 -3.17 -21.36
N GLY A 381 0.61 -2.32 -20.61
CA GLY A 381 -0.17 -2.74 -19.46
C GLY A 381 -1.07 -1.64 -18.90
N VAL A 382 -1.73 -1.95 -17.80
CA VAL A 382 -2.57 -1.02 -17.03
C VAL A 382 -2.14 -1.02 -15.57
N ARG A 383 -2.28 0.11 -14.87
CA ARG A 383 -1.90 0.21 -13.46
C ARG A 383 -3.12 0.06 -12.55
N VAL A 384 -3.00 -0.81 -11.56
CA VAL A 384 -3.96 -0.90 -10.46
C VAL A 384 -3.86 0.40 -9.68
N GLN A 385 -4.97 1.12 -9.62
CA GLN A 385 -5.07 2.31 -8.80
C GLN A 385 -5.33 1.87 -7.36
N PRO A 386 -4.46 2.22 -6.39
CA PRO A 386 -4.77 1.98 -5.00
C PRO A 386 -6.08 2.70 -4.64
N ASP A 387 -6.90 2.07 -3.79
CA ASP A 387 -7.94 2.81 -3.09
C ASP A 387 -7.24 3.96 -2.34
N LYS A 388 -7.87 5.14 -2.25
CA LYS A 388 -7.20 6.38 -1.80
C LYS A 388 -6.44 6.23 -0.46
N GLU A 389 -6.83 5.30 0.39
CA GLU A 389 -6.13 4.92 1.63
C GLU A 389 -4.89 4.05 1.43
N ALA A 390 -4.89 3.12 0.48
CA ALA A 390 -3.72 2.30 0.16
C ALA A 390 -2.60 3.15 -0.46
N HIS A 391 -2.96 4.18 -1.22
CA HIS A 391 -2.01 5.18 -1.71
C HIS A 391 -1.41 5.97 -0.55
N ALA A 392 -2.24 6.36 0.43
CA ALA A 392 -1.77 7.04 1.64
C ALA A 392 -0.93 6.13 2.56
N ALA A 393 -1.15 4.82 2.57
CA ALA A 393 -0.34 3.83 3.31
C ALA A 393 1.02 3.55 2.64
N LEU A 394 1.03 3.47 1.31
CA LEU A 394 2.24 3.48 0.48
C LEU A 394 2.99 4.81 0.62
N ILE A 395 2.26 5.92 0.82
CA ILE A 395 2.79 7.28 1.04
C ILE A 395 3.24 7.55 2.48
N SER A 396 2.76 6.79 3.46
CA SER A 396 3.05 7.01 4.89
C SER A 396 4.10 6.08 5.47
N GLY A 397 4.69 5.19 4.66
CA GLY A 397 5.82 4.36 5.09
C GLY A 397 5.47 3.30 6.15
N GLN A 398 4.19 2.97 6.31
CA GLN A 398 3.79 1.91 7.23
C GLN A 398 3.94 0.55 6.55
N THR A 399 5.17 0.09 6.39
CA THR A 399 5.46 -1.34 6.25
C THR A 399 6.80 -1.71 6.88
N MET A 400 6.90 -1.62 8.21
CA MET A 400 7.75 -2.48 9.02
C MET A 400 7.10 -2.59 10.41
N ALA A 401 6.45 -3.73 10.69
CA ALA A 401 6.14 -4.13 12.06
C ALA A 401 6.84 -5.47 12.30
N GLU A 402 7.72 -5.49 13.29
CA GLU A 402 8.28 -6.72 13.85
C GLU A 402 7.17 -7.63 14.39
N PRO A 403 7.37 -8.95 14.39
CA PRO A 403 6.36 -9.90 14.87
C PRO A 403 6.27 -9.86 16.41
N GLY A 404 5.22 -9.23 16.93
CA GLY A 404 4.92 -9.23 18.36
C GLY A 404 3.52 -8.68 18.69
N THR A 405 2.56 -9.59 18.83
CA THR A 405 1.21 -9.40 19.44
C THR A 405 0.35 -8.25 18.93
N GLU A 406 -0.45 -8.49 17.89
CA GLU A 406 -1.57 -7.61 17.49
C GLU A 406 -2.63 -7.54 18.61
N GLN A 407 -2.78 -6.38 19.24
CA GLN A 407 -4.01 -6.02 19.95
C GLN A 407 -4.96 -5.38 18.93
N SER A 408 -6.13 -5.98 18.72
CA SER A 408 -7.15 -5.45 17.81
C SER A 408 -7.63 -4.07 18.25
N ILE A 409 -7.76 -3.15 17.29
CA ILE A 409 -8.26 -1.78 17.53
C ILE A 409 -9.68 -1.87 18.08
N HIS A 410 -9.98 -1.15 19.16
CA HIS A 410 -11.29 -1.12 19.80
C HIS A 410 -12.00 0.24 19.59
N VAL A 411 -13.22 0.23 19.04
CA VAL A 411 -14.04 1.42 18.76
C VAL A 411 -15.35 1.35 19.56
N LEU A 412 -15.70 2.47 20.21
CA LEU A 412 -17.00 2.67 20.85
C LEU A 412 -17.92 3.44 19.90
N LEU A 413 -19.13 2.93 19.67
CA LEU A 413 -20.17 3.50 18.84
C LEU A 413 -21.27 4.03 19.75
N LEU A 414 -21.46 5.35 19.76
CA LEU A 414 -22.44 6.05 20.57
C LEU A 414 -23.54 6.62 19.68
N LEU A 415 -24.80 6.44 20.06
CA LEU A 415 -25.92 6.64 19.16
C LEU A 415 -27.05 7.41 19.81
N ASN A 416 -27.77 8.19 19.01
CA ASN A 416 -29.03 8.78 19.46
C ASN A 416 -30.05 7.64 19.66
N PRO A 417 -30.77 7.58 20.79
CA PRO A 417 -31.68 6.48 21.14
C PRO A 417 -32.91 6.32 20.21
N SER A 418 -33.08 7.20 19.22
CA SER A 418 -34.13 7.11 18.22
C SER A 418 -33.93 5.91 17.28
N GLN A 419 -34.98 5.12 17.02
CA GLN A 419 -34.88 3.89 16.20
C GLN A 419 -34.27 4.09 14.81
N GLY A 420 -34.49 5.24 14.18
CA GLY A 420 -33.91 5.59 12.87
C GLY A 420 -32.38 5.73 12.87
N HIS A 421 -31.75 5.84 14.04
CA HIS A 421 -30.31 6.06 14.20
C HIS A 421 -29.55 4.79 14.62
N ILE A 422 -30.22 3.88 15.34
CA ILE A 422 -29.65 2.63 15.85
C ILE A 422 -29.20 1.69 14.72
N ASN A 423 -30.09 1.41 13.77
CA ASN A 423 -29.82 0.45 12.70
C ASN A 423 -28.62 0.87 11.83
N PRO A 424 -28.54 2.14 11.37
CA PRO A 424 -27.38 2.66 10.66
C PRO A 424 -26.03 2.42 11.33
N ILE A 425 -25.88 2.83 12.59
CA ILE A 425 -24.60 2.78 13.28
C ILE A 425 -24.25 1.35 13.74
N LEU A 426 -25.24 0.52 14.03
CA LEU A 426 -25.04 -0.92 14.26
C LEU A 426 -24.51 -1.62 13.01
N GLN A 427 -25.07 -1.32 11.83
CA GLN A 427 -24.58 -1.87 10.56
C GLN A 427 -23.17 -1.38 10.24
N PHE A 428 -22.88 -0.11 10.52
CA PHE A 428 -21.52 0.43 10.44
C PHE A 428 -20.55 -0.35 11.35
N GLY A 429 -20.93 -0.60 12.60
CA GLY A 429 -20.13 -1.41 13.53
C GLY A 429 -19.90 -2.84 13.05
N LYS A 430 -20.92 -3.50 12.51
CA LYS A 430 -20.80 -4.85 11.95
C LYS A 430 -19.84 -4.88 10.77
N ARG A 431 -19.86 -3.85 9.92
CA ARG A 431 -18.92 -3.69 8.81
C ARG A 431 -17.49 -3.45 9.31
N LEU A 432 -17.30 -2.61 10.33
CA LEU A 432 -16.00 -2.40 10.97
C LEU A 432 -15.42 -3.72 11.54
N ALA A 433 -16.25 -4.48 12.23
CA ALA A 433 -15.83 -5.76 12.80
C ALA A 433 -15.54 -6.82 11.73
N ALA A 434 -16.42 -6.96 10.73
CA ALA A 434 -16.30 -7.99 9.70
C ALA A 434 -15.20 -7.71 8.67
N HIS A 435 -15.00 -6.44 8.28
CA HIS A 435 -14.07 -6.08 7.20
C HIS A 435 -12.71 -5.61 7.69
N HIS A 436 -12.64 -5.07 8.91
CA HIS A 436 -11.42 -4.42 9.41
C HIS A 436 -10.86 -5.05 10.69
N GLY A 437 -11.45 -6.16 11.18
CA GLY A 437 -11.00 -6.83 12.41
C GLY A 437 -11.07 -5.95 13.66
N VAL A 438 -11.84 -4.85 13.58
CA VAL A 438 -11.99 -3.87 14.66
C VAL A 438 -12.97 -4.42 15.68
N ARG A 439 -12.58 -4.43 16.96
CA ARG A 439 -13.53 -4.68 18.03
C ARG A 439 -14.48 -3.48 18.10
N CYS A 440 -15.78 -3.69 17.98
CA CYS A 440 -16.77 -2.63 18.14
C CYS A 440 -17.61 -2.87 19.39
N THR A 441 -17.81 -1.82 20.19
CA THR A 441 -18.81 -1.79 21.26
C THR A 441 -19.86 -0.75 20.92
N LEU A 442 -21.13 -1.10 20.97
CA LEU A 442 -22.27 -0.23 20.74
C LEU A 442 -22.87 0.18 22.09
N ALA A 443 -22.83 1.48 22.40
CA ALA A 443 -23.50 2.04 23.57
C ALA A 443 -24.99 2.24 23.26
N VAL A 444 -25.86 1.53 23.97
CA VAL A 444 -27.32 1.60 23.81
C VAL A 444 -27.93 2.06 25.14
N THR A 445 -28.95 2.93 25.08
CA THR A 445 -29.62 3.40 26.30
C THR A 445 -30.39 2.25 26.97
N ARG A 446 -30.44 2.27 28.31
CA ARG A 446 -31.18 1.25 29.08
C ARG A 446 -32.64 1.15 28.66
N PHE A 447 -33.30 2.28 28.41
CA PHE A 447 -34.67 2.33 27.94
C PHE A 447 -34.85 1.63 26.58
N VAL A 448 -33.99 1.91 25.60
CA VAL A 448 -34.04 1.28 24.28
C VAL A 448 -33.76 -0.22 24.36
N LEU A 449 -32.81 -0.64 25.19
CA LEU A 449 -32.53 -2.06 25.41
C LEU A 449 -33.74 -2.76 26.04
N ALA A 450 -34.38 -2.15 27.05
CA ALA A 450 -35.57 -2.69 27.71
C ALA A 450 -36.76 -2.86 26.73
N GLN A 451 -36.93 -1.95 25.76
CA GLN A 451 -37.97 -2.06 24.74
C GLN A 451 -37.68 -3.11 23.65
N SER A 452 -36.40 -3.49 23.46
CA SER A 452 -36.00 -4.46 22.43
C SER A 452 -36.28 -5.93 22.77
N GLY A 453 -36.78 -6.21 23.99
CA GLY A 453 -37.07 -7.58 24.46
C GLY A 453 -35.82 -8.43 24.78
N ALA A 454 -34.61 -7.87 24.64
CA ALA A 454 -33.38 -8.48 25.13
C ALA A 454 -33.30 -8.26 26.65
N GLY A 455 -33.77 -9.24 27.43
CA GLY A 455 -33.89 -9.13 28.88
C GLY A 455 -32.60 -8.75 29.62
N GLU A 456 -32.78 -8.15 30.80
CA GLU A 456 -31.76 -7.73 31.77
C GLU A 456 -30.92 -8.91 32.32
N HIS A 457 -30.13 -9.56 31.50
CA HIS A 457 -29.08 -10.49 31.94
C HIS A 457 -27.82 -10.32 31.08
N SER A 458 -27.17 -9.15 31.20
CA SER A 458 -25.74 -9.00 30.90
C SER A 458 -25.20 -7.71 31.54
N THR A 459 -25.37 -7.57 32.85
CA THR A 459 -24.37 -6.86 33.63
C THR A 459 -23.25 -7.86 33.88
N THR A 460 -22.02 -7.49 33.49
CA THR A 460 -20.80 -8.30 33.44
C THR A 460 -20.56 -9.05 32.11
N ALA A 461 -19.36 -8.79 31.57
CA ALA A 461 -18.66 -9.47 30.49
C ALA A 461 -19.34 -10.70 29.85
N GLY A 462 -19.80 -10.52 28.61
CA GLY A 462 -20.04 -11.62 27.67
C GLY A 462 -21.52 -11.93 27.41
N GLY A 463 -22.04 -11.40 26.30
CA GLY A 463 -23.35 -11.78 25.75
C GLY A 463 -23.44 -11.27 24.31
N GLY A 464 -23.24 -12.16 23.35
CA GLY A 464 -23.17 -11.80 21.92
C GLY A 464 -24.54 -11.66 21.27
N THR A 465 -24.60 -10.82 20.24
CA THR A 465 -25.44 -11.07 19.07
C THR A 465 -24.55 -11.08 17.84
N GLY A 466 -24.70 -12.11 17.00
CA GLY A 466 -23.78 -12.45 15.92
C GLY A 466 -23.45 -11.29 14.97
N GLY A 467 -22.17 -11.13 14.67
CA GLY A 467 -21.66 -10.12 13.73
C GLY A 467 -20.47 -9.29 14.23
N GLY A 468 -19.82 -9.63 15.35
CA GLY A 468 -18.58 -8.99 15.79
C GLY A 468 -18.71 -7.66 16.54
N VAL A 469 -19.94 -7.23 16.88
CA VAL A 469 -20.21 -6.02 17.68
C VAL A 469 -20.71 -6.40 19.08
N HIS A 470 -20.07 -5.86 20.12
CA HIS A 470 -20.50 -5.98 21.51
C HIS A 470 -21.50 -4.87 21.85
N VAL A 471 -22.44 -5.13 22.74
CA VAL A 471 -23.39 -4.09 23.22
C VAL A 471 -23.03 -3.75 24.66
N ALA A 472 -23.00 -2.47 24.98
CA ALA A 472 -22.86 -1.93 26.32
C ALA A 472 -24.02 -0.99 26.62
N THR A 473 -24.44 -0.91 27.88
CA THR A 473 -25.57 -0.07 28.29
C THR A 473 -25.11 1.26 28.88
N VAL A 474 -25.78 2.33 28.47
CA VAL A 474 -25.63 3.70 29.01
C VAL A 474 -26.98 4.21 29.53
N SER A 475 -26.97 5.19 30.43
CA SER A 475 -28.21 5.81 30.92
C SER A 475 -28.45 7.12 30.19
N ASP A 476 -29.68 7.35 29.73
CA ASP A 476 -30.12 8.62 29.12
C ASP A 476 -30.77 9.58 30.13
N GLY A 477 -30.79 9.21 31.41
CA GLY A 477 -31.45 9.97 32.46
C GLY A 477 -32.98 9.90 32.41
N CYS A 478 -33.55 9.04 31.54
CA CYS A 478 -34.98 8.76 31.40
C CYS A 478 -35.20 7.24 31.25
N ASP A 479 -34.50 6.45 32.06
CA ASP A 479 -34.40 4.98 31.93
C ASP A 479 -35.77 4.27 32.02
N THR A 480 -36.81 4.93 32.55
CA THR A 480 -38.13 4.32 32.83
C THR A 480 -39.24 4.67 31.84
N GLY A 481 -39.23 5.88 31.28
CA GLY A 481 -40.28 6.39 30.38
C GLY A 481 -39.76 7.04 29.10
N GLY A 482 -38.45 7.04 28.86
CA GLY A 482 -37.83 7.55 27.63
C GLY A 482 -38.22 8.99 27.33
N PHE A 483 -38.55 9.28 26.07
CA PHE A 483 -38.90 10.62 25.61
C PHE A 483 -40.09 11.25 26.39
N ASP A 484 -41.10 10.44 26.74
CA ASP A 484 -42.30 10.92 27.43
C ASP A 484 -42.01 11.36 28.88
N GLU A 485 -40.97 10.79 29.51
CA GLU A 485 -40.50 11.16 30.86
C GLU A 485 -39.85 12.55 30.91
N ALA A 486 -39.33 13.03 29.77
CA ALA A 486 -38.63 14.30 29.67
C ALA A 486 -39.55 15.50 29.42
N GLY A 487 -40.80 15.29 28.98
CA GLY A 487 -41.76 16.37 28.75
C GLY A 487 -41.46 17.25 27.53
N GLY A 488 -40.65 16.77 26.58
CA GLY A 488 -40.34 17.44 25.32
C GLY A 488 -38.89 17.25 24.85
N ILE A 489 -38.63 17.50 23.57
CA ILE A 489 -37.33 17.23 22.92
C ILE A 489 -36.16 17.97 23.56
N VAL A 490 -36.33 19.25 23.90
CA VAL A 490 -35.27 20.07 24.51
C VAL A 490 -34.87 19.53 25.89
N ALA A 491 -35.85 19.17 26.72
CA ALA A 491 -35.61 18.63 28.05
C ALA A 491 -35.00 17.22 27.99
N TYR A 492 -35.39 16.41 27.00
CA TYR A 492 -34.82 15.09 26.76
C TYR A 492 -33.35 15.19 26.37
N THR A 493 -33.00 16.05 25.40
CA THR A 493 -31.61 16.26 24.96
C THR A 493 -30.70 16.75 26.09
N ALA A 494 -31.18 17.65 26.96
CA ALA A 494 -30.40 18.14 28.10
C ALA A 494 -30.11 17.04 29.15
N ARG A 495 -31.07 16.14 29.42
CA ARG A 495 -30.87 15.00 30.33
C ARG A 495 -29.96 13.95 29.72
N LEU A 496 -30.14 13.67 28.42
CA LEU A 496 -29.33 12.77 27.62
C LEU A 496 -27.84 13.14 27.71
N GLU A 497 -27.51 14.41 27.48
CA GLU A 497 -26.12 14.89 27.59
C GLU A 497 -25.52 14.64 28.98
N ALA A 498 -26.24 14.99 30.04
CA ALA A 498 -25.72 14.90 31.41
C ALA A 498 -25.48 13.43 31.84
N ALA A 499 -26.48 12.56 31.61
CA ALA A 499 -26.42 11.16 32.04
C ALA A 499 -25.53 10.28 31.15
N GLU A 500 -25.56 10.49 29.83
CA GLU A 500 -24.74 9.70 28.92
C GLU A 500 -23.27 10.10 28.99
N SER A 501 -22.94 11.39 29.19
CA SER A 501 -21.55 11.82 29.36
C SER A 501 -20.87 11.09 30.53
N GLU A 502 -21.57 10.94 31.65
CA GLU A 502 -21.05 10.23 32.83
C GLU A 502 -20.85 8.73 32.55
N THR A 503 -21.87 8.10 31.96
CA THR A 503 -21.87 6.64 31.74
C THR A 503 -20.94 6.21 30.60
N VAL A 504 -20.82 7.00 29.52
CA VAL A 504 -19.83 6.79 28.45
C VAL A 504 -18.41 6.95 28.99
N GLY A 505 -18.15 7.97 29.80
CA GLY A 505 -16.85 8.15 30.46
C GLY A 505 -16.48 6.96 31.35
N ALA A 506 -17.44 6.40 32.08
CA ALA A 506 -17.23 5.19 32.88
C ALA A 506 -16.94 3.96 32.03
N LEU A 507 -17.63 3.79 30.90
CA LEU A 507 -17.41 2.70 29.95
C LEU A 507 -16.00 2.76 29.34
N LEU A 508 -15.54 3.95 28.93
CA LEU A 508 -14.19 4.14 28.39
C LEU A 508 -13.10 3.74 29.40
N ARG A 509 -13.26 4.11 30.68
CA ARG A 509 -12.34 3.71 31.76
C ARG A 509 -12.36 2.20 32.00
N SER A 510 -13.56 1.61 32.08
CA SER A 510 -13.71 0.17 32.32
C SER A 510 -13.07 -0.67 31.21
N GLU A 511 -13.18 -0.27 29.95
CA GLU A 511 -12.56 -0.99 28.83
C GLU A 511 -11.04 -0.86 28.83
N ALA A 512 -10.50 0.29 29.27
CA ALA A 512 -9.06 0.47 29.47
C ALA A 512 -8.52 -0.40 30.62
N ASP A 513 -9.23 -0.47 31.76
CA ASP A 513 -8.86 -1.30 32.91
C ASP A 513 -8.86 -2.81 32.58
N LEU A 514 -9.70 -3.23 31.64
CA LEU A 514 -9.76 -4.60 31.12
C LEU A 514 -8.66 -4.91 30.08
N GLY A 515 -7.69 -4.02 29.88
CA GLY A 515 -6.58 -4.21 28.94
C GLY A 515 -6.98 -4.12 27.46
N ARG A 516 -8.17 -3.56 27.17
CA ARG A 516 -8.74 -3.42 25.83
C ARG A 516 -9.21 -1.97 25.56
N PRO A 517 -8.30 -0.99 25.67
CA PRO A 517 -8.68 0.42 25.64
C PRO A 517 -9.35 0.81 24.33
N VAL A 518 -10.45 1.56 24.43
CA VAL A 518 -11.11 2.16 23.27
C VAL A 518 -10.17 3.21 22.65
N ARG A 519 -9.87 3.06 21.36
CA ARG A 519 -8.99 3.96 20.61
C ARG A 519 -9.75 5.06 19.86
N ALA A 520 -11.04 4.84 19.56
CA ALA A 520 -11.90 5.85 18.96
C ALA A 520 -13.36 5.77 19.45
N LEU A 521 -14.00 6.92 19.59
CA LEU A 521 -15.44 7.10 19.83
C LEU A 521 -16.09 7.62 18.55
N VAL A 522 -16.94 6.82 17.91
CA VAL A 522 -17.81 7.27 16.83
C VAL A 522 -19.16 7.61 17.44
N TYR A 523 -19.60 8.86 17.35
CA TYR A 523 -20.83 9.32 17.97
C TYR A 523 -21.81 9.86 16.94
N ASP A 524 -23.10 9.67 17.17
CA ASP A 524 -24.14 10.29 16.36
C ASP A 524 -24.01 11.82 16.39
N ALA A 525 -24.04 12.49 15.24
CA ALA A 525 -23.86 13.93 15.12
C ALA A 525 -24.87 14.76 15.92
N PHE A 526 -26.04 14.19 16.24
CA PHE A 526 -27.03 14.81 17.12
C PHE A 526 -26.65 14.73 18.62
N LEU A 527 -25.50 14.15 18.95
CA LEU A 527 -24.90 14.09 20.29
C LEU A 527 -23.57 14.89 20.34
N PRO A 528 -23.58 16.21 20.08
CA PRO A 528 -22.35 17.00 19.96
C PRO A 528 -21.50 17.01 21.24
N TRP A 529 -22.10 16.74 22.40
CA TRP A 529 -21.40 16.61 23.67
C TRP A 529 -20.38 15.45 23.70
N ALA A 530 -20.58 14.41 22.89
CA ALA A 530 -19.68 13.26 22.85
C ALA A 530 -18.27 13.64 22.37
N GLN A 531 -18.17 14.65 21.50
CA GLN A 531 -16.90 15.24 21.07
C GLN A 531 -16.13 15.85 22.25
N ARG A 532 -16.84 16.35 23.26
CA ARG A 532 -16.23 16.91 24.46
C ARG A 532 -15.75 15.83 25.39
N VAL A 533 -16.44 14.70 25.51
CA VAL A 533 -16.14 13.61 26.46
C VAL A 533 -14.89 12.80 26.06
N ALA A 534 -14.75 12.44 24.78
CA ALA A 534 -13.65 11.57 24.33
C ALA A 534 -12.23 12.11 24.66
N PRO A 535 -11.92 13.41 24.48
CA PRO A 535 -10.61 13.96 24.84
C PRO A 535 -10.24 13.87 26.33
N TRP A 536 -11.21 13.91 27.26
CA TRP A 536 -10.92 13.72 28.71
C TRP A 536 -10.37 12.33 29.02
N HIS A 537 -10.62 11.37 28.12
CA HIS A 537 -10.18 9.99 28.23
C HIS A 537 -9.04 9.64 27.25
N GLY A 538 -8.49 10.63 26.54
CA GLY A 538 -7.42 10.40 25.56
C GLY A 538 -7.88 9.63 24.31
N VAL A 539 -9.18 9.66 24.01
CA VAL A 539 -9.80 8.91 22.91
C VAL A 539 -10.11 9.86 21.75
N ALA A 540 -9.76 9.47 20.52
CA ALA A 540 -10.13 10.21 19.33
C ALA A 540 -11.64 10.10 19.08
N SER A 541 -12.30 11.13 18.53
CA SER A 541 -13.73 11.05 18.21
C SER A 541 -14.06 11.43 16.77
N ALA A 542 -15.14 10.85 16.25
CA ALA A 542 -15.68 11.14 14.92
C ALA A 542 -17.22 11.15 14.97
N ALA A 543 -17.83 12.09 14.24
CA ALA A 543 -19.28 12.20 14.15
C ALA A 543 -19.83 11.27 13.05
N PHE A 544 -21.00 10.69 13.29
CA PHE A 544 -21.74 9.81 12.39
C PHE A 544 -23.11 10.42 12.10
N PHE A 545 -23.42 10.62 10.83
CA PHE A 545 -24.64 11.25 10.37
C PHE A 545 -25.54 10.19 9.74
N THR A 546 -26.76 10.13 10.26
CA THR A 546 -27.79 9.16 9.87
C THR A 546 -28.71 9.69 8.76
N GLN A 547 -28.60 10.98 8.40
CA GLN A 547 -29.39 11.63 7.35
C GLN A 547 -28.70 11.66 5.98
N PRO A 548 -29.44 11.84 4.87
CA PRO A 548 -28.86 11.96 3.53
C PRO A 548 -28.03 13.23 3.35
N CYS A 549 -26.90 13.13 2.65
CA CYS A 549 -25.96 14.25 2.40
C CYS A 549 -26.60 15.52 1.82
N ALA A 550 -27.70 15.42 1.07
CA ALA A 550 -28.38 16.60 0.50
C ALA A 550 -29.02 17.48 1.58
N VAL A 551 -29.51 16.88 2.68
CA VAL A 551 -30.06 17.61 3.82
C VAL A 551 -28.94 18.30 4.58
N ASP A 552 -27.85 17.58 4.84
CA ASP A 552 -26.69 18.10 5.58
C ASP A 552 -25.98 19.24 4.86
N VAL A 553 -25.75 19.12 3.54
CA VAL A 553 -25.13 20.16 2.72
C VAL A 553 -26.03 21.40 2.66
N SER A 554 -27.35 21.22 2.61
CA SER A 554 -28.32 22.34 2.61
C SER A 554 -28.33 23.08 3.94
N CYS A 555 -28.31 22.35 5.06
CA CYS A 555 -28.24 22.93 6.41
C CYS A 555 -26.89 23.62 6.67
N GLY A 556 -25.78 23.02 6.22
CA GLY A 556 -24.43 23.60 6.33
C GLY A 556 -24.25 24.86 5.46
N HIS A 557 -24.86 24.90 4.26
CA HIS A 557 -24.87 26.12 3.43
C HIS A 557 -25.76 27.20 4.03
N ALA A 558 -26.93 26.83 4.56
CA ALA A 558 -27.81 27.76 5.27
C ALA A 558 -27.09 28.38 6.47
N TRP A 559 -26.34 27.59 7.24
CA TRP A 559 -25.48 28.05 8.35
C TRP A 559 -24.45 29.10 7.89
N SER A 560 -23.70 28.82 6.81
CA SER A 560 -22.68 29.76 6.30
C SER A 560 -23.27 31.11 5.87
N ARG A 561 -24.49 31.13 5.35
CA ARG A 561 -25.17 32.36 4.88
C ARG A 561 -25.96 33.09 5.96
N LEU A 562 -26.52 32.37 6.93
CA LEU A 562 -27.21 32.94 8.11
C LEU A 562 -26.27 33.76 8.99
N LEU A 563 -24.98 33.44 8.99
CA LEU A 563 -23.95 34.21 9.68
C LEU A 563 -23.55 35.50 8.94
N GLU A 564 -23.83 35.60 7.63
CA GLU A 564 -23.35 36.68 6.78
C GLU A 564 -24.42 37.69 6.32
N THR A 565 -25.71 37.47 6.60
CA THR A 565 -26.78 38.36 6.08
C THR A 565 -27.78 38.83 7.14
N PRO A 566 -28.05 40.14 7.29
CA PRO A 566 -29.20 40.65 8.04
C PRO A 566 -30.51 40.28 7.32
N LEU A 567 -31.45 39.68 8.04
CA LEU A 567 -32.80 39.34 7.55
C LEU A 567 -33.59 40.61 7.21
N VAL A 568 -33.53 41.09 5.96
CA VAL A 568 -34.49 42.04 5.41
C VAL A 568 -34.78 41.68 3.96
N GLY A 569 -36.08 41.68 3.61
CA GLY A 569 -36.63 41.13 2.38
C GLY A 569 -36.13 41.78 1.09
N ASP A 570 -35.85 40.95 0.09
CA ASP A 570 -36.77 40.67 -1.02
C ASP A 570 -36.22 39.46 -1.79
N MET A 571 -37.10 38.81 -2.56
CA MET A 571 -36.96 37.46 -3.13
C MET A 571 -35.54 37.02 -3.55
N MET A 572 -35.12 35.87 -2.99
CA MET A 572 -33.85 35.22 -3.30
C MET A 572 -33.76 34.86 -4.80
N PRO A 573 -32.65 35.18 -5.50
CA PRO A 573 -32.38 34.62 -6.81
C PRO A 573 -32.14 33.11 -6.70
N PRO A 574 -32.40 32.33 -7.77
CA PRO A 574 -32.22 30.88 -7.75
C PRO A 574 -30.77 30.53 -7.39
N ILE A 575 -30.62 29.72 -6.33
CA ILE A 575 -29.35 29.16 -5.89
C ILE A 575 -29.08 27.93 -6.75
N GLU A 576 -28.03 27.95 -7.58
CA GLU A 576 -27.50 26.73 -8.18
C GLU A 576 -26.49 26.07 -7.23
N LEU A 577 -26.84 24.87 -6.75
CA LEU A 577 -25.96 24.03 -5.95
C LEU A 577 -25.17 23.10 -6.89
N HIS A 578 -23.84 23.26 -6.95
CA HIS A 578 -22.99 22.38 -7.74
C HIS A 578 -22.88 20.99 -7.09
N GLY A 579 -23.27 19.95 -7.84
CA GLY A 579 -23.16 18.54 -7.41
C GLY A 579 -24.46 17.73 -7.39
N LEU A 580 -25.61 18.34 -7.66
CA LEU A 580 -26.88 17.65 -7.95
C LEU A 580 -27.11 17.58 -9.47
N PRO A 581 -27.96 16.66 -9.98
CA PRO A 581 -28.33 16.61 -11.40
C PRO A 581 -28.84 17.99 -11.86
N ALA A 582 -28.37 18.45 -13.01
CA ALA A 582 -28.70 19.79 -13.52
C ALA A 582 -30.22 19.97 -13.65
N GLY A 583 -30.76 21.00 -12.97
CA GLY A 583 -32.17 21.42 -13.10
C GLY A 583 -33.07 21.23 -11.86
N LEU A 584 -32.57 20.67 -10.75
CA LEU A 584 -33.35 20.57 -9.50
C LEU A 584 -33.37 21.93 -8.77
N ARG A 585 -34.53 22.55 -8.60
CA ARG A 585 -34.65 23.82 -7.84
C ARG A 585 -34.91 23.53 -6.37
N LEU A 586 -34.59 24.47 -5.49
CA LEU A 586 -34.79 24.34 -4.04
C LEU A 586 -36.26 24.02 -3.68
N CYS A 587 -37.22 24.55 -4.45
CA CYS A 587 -38.65 24.28 -4.29
C CYS A 587 -39.09 22.88 -4.75
N ASP A 588 -38.20 22.12 -5.40
CA ASP A 588 -38.44 20.76 -5.86
C ASP A 588 -37.93 19.71 -4.83
N LEU A 589 -37.37 20.13 -3.70
CA LEU A 589 -37.02 19.26 -2.56
C LEU A 589 -38.30 18.89 -1.75
N PRO A 590 -38.35 17.70 -1.11
CA PRO A 590 -39.50 17.29 -0.32
C PRO A 590 -39.88 18.34 0.75
N THR A 591 -41.18 18.49 0.98
CA THR A 591 -41.89 19.59 1.68
C THR A 591 -41.41 19.97 3.09
N PHE A 592 -40.45 19.25 3.68
CA PHE A 592 -39.97 19.48 5.05
C PHE A 592 -39.04 20.70 5.20
N LEU A 593 -38.61 21.33 4.09
CA LEU A 593 -37.75 22.52 4.11
C LEU A 593 -38.47 23.79 3.62
N THR A 594 -39.78 23.73 3.36
CA THR A 594 -40.55 24.89 2.91
C THR A 594 -41.58 25.29 3.97
N ASP A 595 -41.27 26.40 4.65
CA ASP A 595 -42.05 27.40 5.41
C ASP A 595 -43.58 27.20 5.68
N GLN A 596 -44.04 25.98 5.99
CA GLN A 596 -45.46 25.71 6.30
C GLN A 596 -45.67 24.83 7.55
N GLY A 597 -44.70 24.76 8.46
CA GLY A 597 -44.83 24.10 9.76
C GLY A 597 -44.08 24.87 10.85
N ASP A 598 -44.56 24.84 12.10
CA ASP A 598 -43.90 25.41 13.28
C ASP A 598 -42.67 24.56 13.68
N ASP A 599 -41.77 24.32 12.72
CA ASP A 599 -40.53 23.56 12.86
C ASP A 599 -39.40 24.43 13.42
N ARG A 600 -39.74 25.64 13.89
CA ARG A 600 -38.80 26.63 14.43
C ARG A 600 -38.01 26.05 15.59
N ALA A 601 -38.66 25.28 16.47
CA ALA A 601 -37.99 24.61 17.58
C ALA A 601 -37.01 23.51 17.11
N TYR A 602 -37.32 22.80 16.02
CA TYR A 602 -36.45 21.76 15.47
C TYR A 602 -35.25 22.38 14.73
N LEU A 603 -35.50 23.43 13.95
CA LEU A 603 -34.46 24.21 13.28
C LEU A 603 -33.57 24.94 14.30
N ASP A 604 -34.14 25.52 15.36
CA ASP A 604 -33.37 26.16 16.44
C ASP A 604 -32.53 25.13 17.19
N LEU A 605 -33.05 23.92 17.45
CA LEU A 605 -32.28 22.83 18.03
C LEU A 605 -31.11 22.44 17.12
N LEU A 606 -31.36 22.26 15.82
CA LEU A 606 -30.33 21.91 14.83
C LEU A 606 -29.25 22.99 14.73
N VAL A 607 -29.66 24.26 14.66
CA VAL A 607 -28.80 25.44 14.59
C VAL A 607 -28.00 25.63 15.87
N ASN A 608 -28.59 25.40 17.05
CA ASN A 608 -27.88 25.46 18.32
C ASN A 608 -26.88 24.31 18.46
N GLN A 609 -27.24 23.09 18.03
CA GLN A 609 -26.33 21.94 18.02
C GLN A 609 -25.11 22.21 17.11
N PHE A 610 -25.31 22.84 15.94
CA PHE A 610 -24.19 23.25 15.08
C PHE A 610 -23.39 24.43 15.65
N ARG A 611 -24.03 25.35 16.37
CA ARG A 611 -23.35 26.46 17.08
C ARG A 611 -22.47 25.96 18.23
N ASP A 612 -22.90 24.94 18.95
CA ASP A 612 -22.11 24.34 20.05
C ASP A 612 -20.86 23.61 19.54
N LEU A 613 -20.84 23.18 18.28
CA LEU A 613 -19.64 22.67 17.60
C LEU A 613 -18.64 23.80 17.27
N ASP A 614 -19.13 25.03 17.08
CA ASP A 614 -18.33 26.23 16.70
C ASP A 614 -17.82 27.01 17.93
N THR A 615 -18.55 26.97 19.05
CA THR A 615 -18.23 27.73 20.28
C THR A 615 -17.31 27.02 21.27
N ALA A 616 -17.00 25.73 21.07
CA ALA A 616 -15.95 25.08 21.84
C ALA A 616 -14.61 25.77 21.52
N ASP A 617 -13.90 26.25 22.56
CA ASP A 617 -12.76 27.21 22.54
C ASP A 617 -11.47 26.71 21.83
N HIS A 618 -11.65 26.14 20.65
CA HIS A 618 -10.72 25.43 19.79
C HIS A 618 -10.99 25.90 18.36
N THR A 619 -9.97 26.35 17.64
CA THR A 619 -10.11 26.71 16.23
C THR A 619 -10.66 25.51 15.45
N VAL A 620 -11.92 25.56 15.05
CA VAL A 620 -12.54 24.56 14.19
C VAL A 620 -11.87 24.64 12.82
N GLY A 621 -11.08 23.64 12.46
CA GLY A 621 -10.60 23.47 11.09
C GLY A 621 -11.77 23.08 10.16
N PRO A 622 -11.63 23.20 8.83
CA PRO A 622 -12.72 22.90 7.90
C PRO A 622 -13.29 21.50 8.14
N THR A 623 -14.60 21.42 8.33
CA THR A 623 -15.34 20.16 8.42
C THR A 623 -15.20 19.43 7.09
N VAL A 624 -14.51 18.28 7.06
CA VAL A 624 -14.34 17.50 5.83
C VAL A 624 -15.46 16.46 5.75
N PRO A 625 -16.35 16.50 4.74
CA PRO A 625 -17.38 15.48 4.55
C PRO A 625 -16.75 14.16 4.14
N LEU A 626 -16.72 13.19 5.04
CA LEU A 626 -16.34 11.83 4.71
C LEU A 626 -17.47 11.14 3.94
N ALA A 627 -17.18 9.96 3.42
CA ALA A 627 -17.90 9.17 2.43
C ALA A 627 -19.42 9.13 2.35
N TYR A 628 -19.93 9.00 1.11
CA TYR A 628 -21.19 8.33 0.79
C TYR A 628 -20.84 6.85 0.63
N LEU A 629 -21.36 5.96 1.48
CA LEU A 629 -21.21 4.51 1.31
C LEU A 629 -22.21 4.04 0.24
N ASP A 630 -21.74 3.74 -0.98
CA ASP A 630 -22.57 3.19 -2.07
C ASP A 630 -22.99 1.74 -1.75
N ASN A 631 -24.30 1.48 -1.73
CA ASN A 631 -24.91 0.16 -1.49
C ASN A 631 -25.11 -0.55 -2.84
N ARG A 632 -24.36 -1.63 -3.10
CA ARG A 632 -24.67 -2.56 -4.19
C ARG A 632 -24.78 -3.99 -3.70
N LEU A 633 -25.96 -4.34 -3.20
CA LEU A 633 -26.53 -5.67 -3.37
C LEU A 633 -27.88 -5.51 -4.08
N PRO A 634 -28.23 -6.37 -5.06
CA PRO A 634 -29.54 -6.29 -5.70
C PRO A 634 -30.61 -6.77 -4.70
N GLY A 635 -31.46 -5.84 -4.25
CA GLY A 635 -32.69 -6.17 -3.51
C GLY A 635 -32.92 -5.46 -2.16
N ASP A 636 -32.01 -4.59 -1.70
CA ASP A 636 -32.17 -3.93 -0.39
C ASP A 636 -32.46 -2.43 -0.53
N THR A 637 -33.63 -2.00 -0.06
CA THR A 637 -34.08 -0.61 -0.01
C THR A 637 -33.70 -0.02 1.35
N SER A 638 -32.47 0.44 1.58
CA SER A 638 -32.14 1.19 2.81
C SER A 638 -30.82 2.00 2.82
N TYR A 639 -30.92 3.23 3.34
CA TYR A 639 -29.98 4.24 3.89
C TYR A 639 -28.46 4.17 3.58
N GLY A 640 -27.92 5.23 2.99
CA GLY A 640 -26.48 5.52 2.93
C GLY A 640 -25.98 6.23 4.20
N PHE A 641 -24.72 5.98 4.60
CA PHE A 641 -24.13 6.51 5.85
C PHE A 641 -23.01 7.51 5.58
N HIS A 642 -22.89 8.52 6.45
CA HIS A 642 -21.86 9.55 6.38
C HIS A 642 -21.12 9.69 7.71
N LEU A 643 -19.78 9.58 7.72
CA LEU A 643 -18.98 10.04 8.84
C LEU A 643 -18.47 11.46 8.56
N TYR A 644 -18.21 12.24 9.61
CA TYR A 644 -17.47 13.49 9.52
C TYR A 644 -16.50 13.54 10.69
N THR A 645 -15.29 14.04 10.44
CA THR A 645 -14.39 14.39 11.55
C THR A 645 -14.51 15.84 11.89
N LEU A 646 -14.54 16.08 13.19
CA LEU A 646 -14.30 17.40 13.74
C LEU A 646 -12.96 17.35 14.48
N ALA A 647 -11.93 17.98 13.91
CA ALA A 647 -10.64 18.11 14.56
C ALA A 647 -10.69 19.31 15.52
N SER A 648 -10.72 19.06 16.83
CA SER A 648 -10.60 20.11 17.85
C SER A 648 -9.14 20.26 18.31
N PHE A 649 -8.62 21.50 18.31
CA PHE A 649 -7.26 21.81 18.76
C PHE A 649 -7.27 22.68 20.03
N ARG A 650 -6.72 22.20 21.15
CA ARG A 650 -6.42 23.03 22.33
C ARG A 650 -5.23 23.96 22.04
N ARG A 651 -5.35 25.26 22.38
CA ARG A 651 -4.20 26.19 22.38
C ARG A 651 -3.07 25.59 23.24
N GLY A 652 -1.93 25.30 22.61
CA GLY A 652 -0.68 24.94 23.30
C GLY A 652 -0.27 23.47 23.34
N GLN A 653 -0.98 22.55 22.66
CA GLN A 653 -0.52 21.16 22.43
C GLN A 653 -0.14 20.96 20.96
N PRO A 654 0.86 20.11 20.63
CA PRO A 654 1.22 19.83 19.24
C PRO A 654 0.04 19.16 18.52
N ARG A 655 -0.22 19.61 17.28
CA ARG A 655 -1.32 19.14 16.43
C ARG A 655 -1.18 17.63 16.16
N PRO A 656 -2.19 16.79 16.43
CA PRO A 656 -2.24 15.46 15.85
C PRO A 656 -2.61 15.60 14.37
N THR A 657 -1.78 15.07 13.48
CA THR A 657 -2.01 15.04 12.03
C THR A 657 -3.25 14.20 11.69
N GLN A 658 -4.04 14.69 10.73
CA GLN A 658 -5.36 14.24 10.25
C GLN A 658 -5.38 12.82 9.62
N SER A 659 -5.02 11.77 10.37
CA SER A 659 -4.78 10.45 9.79
C SER A 659 -5.98 9.48 9.79
N PHE A 660 -7.19 9.87 10.22
CA PHE A 660 -8.26 8.89 10.46
C PHE A 660 -9.41 8.88 9.43
N LEU A 661 -9.53 9.86 8.52
CA LEU A 661 -10.79 10.11 7.78
C LEU A 661 -10.67 10.34 6.27
N LEU A 662 -9.63 9.85 5.61
CA LEU A 662 -9.71 9.61 4.16
C LEU A 662 -10.22 8.21 3.80
N GLY A 663 -10.55 7.43 4.85
CA GLY A 663 -10.89 6.01 4.95
C GLY A 663 -12.08 5.41 4.20
N ILE A 664 -12.96 6.20 3.56
CA ILE A 664 -14.29 5.64 3.19
C ILE A 664 -14.85 6.11 1.80
N LYS A 665 -14.33 7.14 1.09
CA LYS A 665 -15.13 7.88 0.06
C LYS A 665 -14.93 7.56 -1.45
N LYS A 666 -14.24 6.51 -1.93
CA LYS A 666 -14.17 6.29 -3.40
C LYS A 666 -14.21 4.84 -3.92
N LYS A 667 -15.42 4.34 -4.17
CA LYS A 667 -15.89 3.38 -5.21
C LYS A 667 -17.44 3.44 -5.09
N ALA A 668 -18.32 3.73 -6.05
CA ALA A 668 -18.37 3.65 -7.50
C ALA A 668 -19.10 4.90 -8.07
N GLU A 669 -18.89 5.36 -9.30
CA GLU A 669 -19.53 4.82 -10.50
C GLU A 669 -18.69 5.07 -11.76
N LEU A 670 -18.58 4.00 -12.56
CA LEU A 670 -18.14 3.98 -13.95
C LEU A 670 -19.21 3.21 -14.72
N LYS A 671 -19.75 3.76 -15.81
CA LYS A 671 -20.25 3.05 -17.01
C LYS A 671 -20.76 4.09 -18.03
N PHE A 672 -20.17 4.27 -19.21
CA PHE A 672 -19.98 3.40 -20.39
C PHE A 672 -21.03 3.64 -21.50
N LEU A 673 -20.48 3.90 -22.70
CA LEU A 673 -20.90 3.52 -24.05
C LEU A 673 -21.90 4.35 -24.88
N LYS A 674 -21.30 4.83 -25.99
CA LYS A 674 -21.73 4.76 -27.42
C LYS A 674 -22.68 5.82 -28.00
N LYS A 675 -22.12 6.50 -29.01
CA LYS A 675 -22.71 7.17 -30.19
C LYS A 675 -23.87 6.36 -30.84
N PRO A 676 -24.82 7.03 -31.53
CA PRO A 676 -24.68 7.25 -33.00
C PRO A 676 -25.17 8.62 -33.53
N GLU A 677 -24.64 8.97 -34.72
CA GLU A 677 -25.11 9.89 -35.80
C GLU A 677 -25.34 11.38 -35.45
N ASN A 678 -24.86 12.37 -36.23
CA ASN A 678 -24.55 12.42 -37.67
C ASN A 678 -23.06 12.45 -38.04
#